data_AF-A0AAE3VEB0-F1
#
_entry.id   AF-A0AAE3VEB0-F1
#
_cell.length_a   1.000
_cell.length_b   1.000
_cell.length_c   1.000
_cell.angle_alpha   90.00
_cell.angle_beta   90.00
_cell.angle_gamma   90.00
#
_symmetry.space_group_name_H-M   'P 1'
#
loop_
_entity.id
_entity.type
_entity.pdbx_description
1 polymer ?
#
loop_
_entity_poly.entity_id
_entity_poly.type
_entity_poly.pdbx_seq_one_letter_code
_entity_poly.pdbx_strand_id
1 'polypeptide(L)'
;MVHICRYACAVLFSSALVAIHAQNLAAVDDVWFDQVTAPTKLTTAQIEDFCRKIHRAIAAGQDEKQLAALAPADQSPRILFLSLSNDLWPSRTYFGGGWNFAHAWESTTAIMLANEKTYALETAKQARGTIDGAKREGKPVPQDWVDREKNPGAWSWLRLDIVQVARPSFDYSVEGSKIALTSLVGLAFGPQVGFAFPPAQLTGRCLVTPERFLAKQQVANIIAETYNWGAMKNWLRLSAVESGHRICLFEVDSYCTDGQNVVRLYRGHPIAQLPNNDQCLDAATRAGELLISYLDPAKGTLAVPFPEWLPSVSNSGPSAGVSNREAPDAQAELVIALARLAQSNSEKKHLAAGAALAARPLQAAMMRYGQNKEFIAVIEKEPVAADSHLEPRRITTLRSNATACLAFIELTTIFPDNPDYPAIATAIGRHICRQAQPGNGFIPAKLFPSDQIYEGGDLSDYGQAEAEAMAALALAKLGKKNHNSDFLEIADDNLAYLLTSKIQKQELTAIATSPWLAEALGQYYRRNNEYVSQLSRLTLAASIDVNTEPIFPDLFGAVHDWESMTTAAERSWLLASLSKTLRNSDQAAKAAEAMAAAAAFLCFQYQARIDRATAAALSRPNYYVNFFRDHLEDFGFDLNGQATQIISLLALRQELTEGYDGQFPKFDQFKEKLAAAQRAIDTHPLPLSVELVIHRGIDDSADGRDLLGDIPKRGAVNFRGKGGKIIPAKEEISSGVLKKKRRNNKAPAGLPGQPK
;
A
#
# COMPACT_ATOMS: atom_id res chain seq x y z
N MET A 1 20.23 32.16 -8.96
CA MET A 1 18.83 32.61 -9.16
C MET A 1 17.95 31.55 -9.84
N VAL A 2 18.29 30.27 -9.68
CA VAL A 2 17.49 29.08 -10.06
C VAL A 2 17.63 28.12 -8.88
N HIS A 3 16.75 28.23 -7.88
CA HIS A 3 16.59 27.25 -6.78
C HIS A 3 15.29 27.46 -5.96
N ILE A 4 14.29 28.20 -6.50
CA ILE A 4 13.12 28.66 -5.74
C ILE A 4 11.84 27.82 -5.91
N CYS A 5 11.77 26.79 -6.77
CA CYS A 5 10.46 26.21 -7.15
C CYS A 5 10.22 24.71 -6.91
N ARG A 6 10.82 24.03 -5.92
CA ARG A 6 10.47 22.62 -5.63
C ARG A 6 10.14 22.22 -4.18
N TYR A 7 10.10 23.17 -3.24
CA TYR A 7 9.67 22.91 -1.84
C TYR A 7 8.51 23.82 -1.38
N ALA A 8 7.69 24.33 -2.31
CA ALA A 8 6.67 25.34 -2.02
C ALA A 8 5.33 24.81 -1.47
N CYS A 9 5.25 23.56 -1.03
CA CYS A 9 4.15 23.06 -0.21
C CYS A 9 4.71 22.24 0.96
N ALA A 10 5.55 22.87 1.79
CA ALA A 10 5.74 22.45 3.17
C ALA A 10 4.40 22.58 3.88
N VAL A 11 3.65 21.48 3.85
CA VAL A 11 2.32 21.34 4.41
C VAL A 11 2.46 21.21 5.93
N LEU A 12 2.33 22.37 6.57
CA LEU A 12 2.32 22.60 8.01
C LEU A 12 0.99 22.14 8.62
N PHE A 13 0.87 20.97 9.27
CA PHE A 13 -0.33 20.65 10.05
C PHE A 13 -0.10 19.73 11.26
N SER A 14 -0.77 20.12 12.35
CA SER A 14 -0.74 19.71 13.75
C SER A 14 -0.76 18.21 14.10
N SER A 15 0.30 17.77 14.81
CA SER A 15 0.35 17.22 16.19
C SER A 15 0.82 15.78 16.37
N ALA A 16 2.03 15.60 16.93
CA ALA A 16 2.25 14.56 17.94
C ALA A 16 3.29 14.99 19.00
N LEU A 17 3.15 14.40 20.18
CA LEU A 17 3.90 14.59 21.42
C LEU A 17 3.55 15.83 22.25
N VAL A 18 2.42 15.77 22.96
CA VAL A 18 2.35 16.42 24.27
C VAL A 18 3.03 15.51 25.29
N ALA A 19 4.35 15.64 25.38
CA ALA A 19 5.02 15.57 26.67
C ALA A 19 5.32 17.02 27.07
N ILE A 20 4.36 17.72 27.70
CA ILE A 20 4.62 19.03 28.31
C ILE A 20 4.43 18.93 29.82
N HIS A 21 5.58 19.04 30.50
CA HIS A 21 5.78 19.37 31.90
C HIS A 21 5.49 18.29 32.96
N ALA A 22 6.32 17.26 32.91
CA ALA A 22 6.93 16.67 34.11
C ALA A 22 7.95 17.63 34.81
N GLN A 23 7.74 18.96 34.78
CA GLN A 23 8.64 19.90 35.46
C GLN A 23 8.31 20.10 36.95
N ASN A 24 7.26 19.45 37.47
CA ASN A 24 6.91 19.46 38.89
C ASN A 24 6.61 18.07 39.46
N LEU A 25 7.14 17.00 38.85
CA LEU A 25 7.05 15.67 39.45
C LEU A 25 8.26 15.46 40.36
N ALA A 26 8.13 15.95 41.60
CA ALA A 26 8.58 15.14 42.72
C ALA A 26 8.02 13.73 42.48
N ALA A 27 8.86 12.69 42.54
CA ALA A 27 8.53 11.29 42.29
C ALA A 27 7.03 10.99 42.50
N VAL A 28 6.24 10.94 41.44
CA VAL A 28 4.91 10.35 41.53
C VAL A 28 5.09 8.89 41.23
N ASP A 29 4.53 8.06 42.11
CA ASP A 29 4.38 6.61 42.02
C ASP A 29 3.50 6.19 40.81
N ASP A 30 3.72 6.79 39.64
CA ASP A 30 2.94 6.57 38.43
C ASP A 30 3.41 5.31 37.69
N VAL A 31 2.43 4.57 37.18
CA VAL A 31 2.64 3.39 36.33
C VAL A 31 3.27 3.81 35.01
N TRP A 32 4.35 3.13 34.63
CA TRP A 32 4.99 3.22 33.32
C TRP A 32 4.83 1.91 32.53
N PHE A 33 5.42 1.83 31.34
CA PHE A 33 5.18 0.72 30.42
C PHE A 33 5.67 -0.61 30.99
N ASP A 34 6.80 -0.64 31.70
CA ASP A 34 7.38 -1.87 32.27
C ASP A 34 6.52 -2.53 33.35
N GLN A 35 5.54 -1.82 33.92
CA GLN A 35 4.58 -2.39 34.85
C GLN A 35 3.36 -3.06 34.16
N VAL A 36 3.14 -2.84 32.87
CA VAL A 36 2.05 -3.49 32.10
C VAL A 36 2.52 -4.85 31.60
N THR A 37 2.40 -5.86 32.46
CA THR A 37 2.97 -7.21 32.23
C THR A 37 1.97 -8.26 31.75
N ALA A 38 0.67 -7.94 31.74
CA ALA A 38 -0.38 -8.87 31.35
C ALA A 38 -1.55 -8.14 30.64
N PRO A 39 -2.18 -8.79 29.64
CA PRO A 39 -3.27 -8.20 28.87
C PRO A 39 -4.48 -7.88 29.74
N THR A 40 -5.37 -7.04 29.21
CA THR A 40 -6.65 -6.74 29.85
C THR A 40 -7.55 -7.96 29.92
N LYS A 41 -8.28 -8.07 31.04
CA LYS A 41 -9.33 -9.08 31.22
C LYS A 41 -10.68 -8.61 30.66
N LEU A 42 -10.74 -7.38 30.16
CA LEU A 42 -11.93 -6.83 29.54
C LEU A 42 -12.18 -7.54 28.20
N THR A 43 -13.42 -7.93 27.99
CA THR A 43 -13.87 -8.47 26.70
C THR A 43 -14.01 -7.38 25.65
N THR A 44 -13.89 -7.74 24.37
CA THR A 44 -14.15 -6.85 23.24
C THR A 44 -15.47 -6.09 23.39
N ALA A 45 -16.56 -6.76 23.78
CA ALA A 45 -17.87 -6.13 23.96
C ALA A 45 -17.88 -5.04 25.05
N GLN A 46 -17.15 -5.25 26.14
CA GLN A 46 -17.03 -4.24 27.22
C GLN A 46 -16.24 -3.03 26.75
N ILE A 47 -15.16 -3.24 25.98
CA ILE A 47 -14.34 -2.15 25.46
C ILE A 47 -15.12 -1.34 24.42
N GLU A 48 -15.87 -2.00 23.52
CA GLU A 48 -16.69 -1.28 22.55
C GLU A 48 -17.81 -0.46 23.21
N ASP A 49 -18.47 -1.00 24.23
CA ASP A 49 -19.46 -0.25 25.02
C ASP A 49 -18.82 0.96 25.70
N PHE A 50 -17.63 0.79 26.28
CA PHE A 50 -16.85 1.88 26.84
C PHE A 50 -16.52 2.96 25.79
N CYS A 51 -16.01 2.57 24.61
CA CYS A 51 -15.72 3.49 23.50
C CYS A 51 -16.94 4.33 23.10
N ARG A 52 -18.13 3.72 22.99
CA ARG A 52 -19.39 4.43 22.70
C ARG A 52 -19.75 5.44 23.79
N LYS A 53 -19.59 5.04 25.06
CA LYS A 53 -19.89 5.91 26.22
C LYS A 53 -18.95 7.11 26.28
N ILE A 54 -17.64 6.90 26.15
CA ILE A 54 -16.65 7.98 26.22
C ILE A 54 -16.77 8.95 25.05
N HIS A 55 -17.07 8.46 23.84
CA HIS A 55 -17.29 9.35 22.69
C HIS A 55 -18.43 10.33 22.98
N ARG A 56 -19.59 9.82 23.41
CA ARG A 56 -20.76 10.65 23.76
C ARG A 56 -20.47 11.62 24.90
N ALA A 57 -19.77 11.15 25.94
CA ALA A 57 -19.45 11.96 27.11
C ALA A 57 -18.49 13.12 26.78
N ILE A 58 -17.41 12.84 26.04
CA ILE A 58 -16.45 13.87 25.60
C ILE A 58 -17.14 14.84 24.64
N ALA A 59 -17.97 14.35 23.71
CA ALA A 59 -18.72 15.19 22.77
C ALA A 59 -19.73 16.11 23.50
N ALA A 60 -20.29 15.66 24.63
CA ALA A 60 -21.17 16.43 25.48
C ALA A 60 -20.43 17.42 26.42
N GLY A 61 -19.10 17.43 26.42
CA GLY A 61 -18.30 18.30 27.27
C GLY A 61 -18.39 17.96 28.76
N GLN A 62 -18.56 16.68 29.10
CA GLN A 62 -18.59 16.20 30.48
C GLN A 62 -17.25 16.50 31.21
N ASP A 63 -17.34 16.73 32.52
CA ASP A 63 -16.17 17.03 33.35
C ASP A 63 -15.36 15.77 33.71
N GLU A 64 -14.20 15.98 34.32
CA GLU A 64 -13.26 14.92 34.70
C GLU A 64 -13.90 13.84 35.57
N LYS A 65 -14.73 14.22 36.54
CA LYS A 65 -15.40 13.28 37.46
C LYS A 65 -16.43 12.41 36.72
N GLN A 66 -17.17 13.02 35.81
CA GLN A 66 -18.15 12.31 34.98
C GLN A 66 -17.46 11.34 34.01
N LEU A 67 -16.35 11.74 33.40
CA LEU A 67 -15.56 10.87 32.52
C LEU A 67 -14.93 9.71 33.30
N ALA A 68 -14.38 9.95 34.48
CA ALA A 68 -13.79 8.94 35.36
C ALA A 68 -14.78 7.82 35.69
N ALA A 69 -16.04 8.17 35.97
CA ALA A 69 -17.10 7.23 36.32
C ALA A 69 -17.47 6.23 35.20
N LEU A 70 -17.03 6.46 33.96
CA LEU A 70 -17.29 5.56 32.83
C LEU A 70 -16.31 4.38 32.75
N ALA A 71 -15.19 4.45 33.49
CA ALA A 71 -14.13 3.46 33.37
C ALA A 71 -14.61 2.04 33.75
N PRO A 72 -14.33 1.03 32.91
CA PRO A 72 -14.61 -0.36 33.25
C PRO A 72 -13.72 -0.84 34.41
N ALA A 73 -14.20 -1.87 35.12
CA ALA A 73 -13.46 -2.48 36.22
C ALA A 73 -12.35 -3.41 35.68
N ASP A 74 -11.10 -2.95 35.75
CA ASP A 74 -9.89 -3.77 35.59
C ASP A 74 -8.83 -3.25 36.57
N GLN A 75 -8.42 -4.12 37.50
CA GLN A 75 -7.54 -3.79 38.63
C GLN A 75 -6.04 -3.91 38.32
N SER A 76 -5.68 -4.26 37.09
CA SER A 76 -4.27 -4.38 36.69
C SER A 76 -3.74 -3.06 36.14
N PRO A 77 -2.41 -2.81 36.23
CA PRO A 77 -1.79 -1.62 35.67
C PRO A 77 -2.07 -1.45 34.18
N ARG A 78 -2.41 -0.23 33.76
CA ARG A 78 -2.73 0.09 32.37
C ARG A 78 -2.09 1.38 31.91
N ILE A 79 -1.83 1.42 30.61
CA ILE A 79 -1.56 2.64 29.86
C ILE A 79 -2.58 2.71 28.74
N LEU A 80 -3.18 3.88 28.58
CA LEU A 80 -4.17 4.16 27.56
C LEU A 80 -3.68 5.29 26.67
N PHE A 81 -3.90 5.19 25.37
CA PHE A 81 -3.81 6.31 24.44
C PHE A 81 -5.21 6.68 23.96
N LEU A 82 -5.52 7.97 24.02
CA LEU A 82 -6.74 8.57 23.51
C LEU A 82 -6.40 9.48 22.35
N SER A 83 -6.88 9.15 21.15
CA SER A 83 -6.70 9.95 19.94
C SER A 83 -8.02 10.56 19.47
N LEU A 84 -8.06 11.87 19.25
CA LEU A 84 -9.20 12.59 18.68
C LEU A 84 -8.89 13.06 17.25
N SER A 85 -9.78 12.79 16.29
CA SER A 85 -9.57 13.11 14.87
C SER A 85 -10.84 13.64 14.18
N ASN A 86 -10.67 14.42 13.11
CA ASN A 86 -11.75 14.94 12.25
C ASN A 86 -11.52 14.64 10.76
N ASP A 87 -10.81 13.55 10.45
CA ASP A 87 -10.44 13.06 9.11
C ASP A 87 -9.59 14.00 8.24
N LEU A 88 -9.51 15.29 8.55
CA LEU A 88 -8.77 16.27 7.76
C LEU A 88 -7.34 16.46 8.28
N TRP A 89 -7.20 16.40 9.60
CA TRP A 89 -5.95 16.69 10.30
C TRP A 89 -5.44 15.45 11.04
N PRO A 90 -4.14 15.40 11.37
CA PRO A 90 -3.59 14.33 12.18
C PRO A 90 -4.33 14.23 13.52
N SER A 91 -4.44 13.02 14.04
CA SER A 91 -5.10 12.77 15.33
C SER A 91 -4.34 13.39 16.50
N ARG A 92 -5.05 14.02 17.44
CA ARG A 92 -4.51 14.54 18.69
C ARG A 92 -4.46 13.40 19.70
N THR A 93 -3.26 12.96 20.08
CA THR A 93 -3.08 11.78 20.93
C THR A 93 -2.56 12.17 22.31
N TYR A 94 -3.27 11.68 23.33
CA TYR A 94 -2.98 11.83 24.76
C TYR A 94 -2.73 10.46 25.35
N PHE A 95 -1.86 10.33 26.34
CA PHE A 95 -1.67 9.05 27.03
C PHE A 95 -1.47 9.25 28.52
N GLY A 96 -1.94 8.28 29.31
CA GLY A 96 -1.84 8.26 30.76
C GLY A 96 -1.71 6.83 31.27
N GLY A 97 -1.04 6.69 32.42
CA GLY A 97 -0.83 5.43 33.12
C GLY A 97 -1.54 5.39 34.46
N GLY A 98 -1.87 4.20 34.95
CA GLY A 98 -2.44 4.00 36.29
C GLY A 98 -2.35 2.56 36.77
N TRP A 99 -2.41 2.37 38.09
CA TRP A 99 -2.36 1.04 38.73
C TRP A 99 -3.59 0.17 38.46
N ASN A 100 -4.64 0.77 37.90
CA ASN A 100 -5.84 0.12 37.40
C ASN A 100 -6.36 0.91 36.17
N PHE A 101 -7.34 0.37 35.44
CA PHE A 101 -7.88 1.00 34.23
C PHE A 101 -8.53 2.36 34.53
N ALA A 102 -9.23 2.49 35.66
CA ALA A 102 -9.90 3.74 36.04
C ALA A 102 -8.90 4.88 36.25
N HIS A 103 -7.83 4.64 37.01
CA HIS A 103 -6.77 5.62 37.22
C HIS A 103 -6.04 5.97 35.92
N ALA A 104 -5.80 4.98 35.04
CA ALA A 104 -5.20 5.24 33.73
C ALA A 104 -6.09 6.14 32.85
N TRP A 105 -7.41 5.93 32.91
CA TRP A 105 -8.40 6.74 32.19
C TRP A 105 -8.54 8.15 32.77
N GLU A 106 -8.59 8.29 34.09
CA GLU A 106 -8.54 9.58 34.80
C GLU A 106 -7.30 10.38 34.38
N SER A 107 -6.11 9.77 34.45
CA SER A 107 -4.85 10.39 34.02
C SER A 107 -4.90 10.84 32.55
N THR A 108 -5.34 9.96 31.64
CA THR A 108 -5.44 10.27 30.21
C THR A 108 -6.40 11.42 29.92
N THR A 109 -7.57 11.44 30.58
CA THR A 109 -8.60 12.47 30.36
C THR A 109 -8.23 13.81 31.00
N ALA A 110 -7.59 13.80 32.18
CA ALA A 110 -7.06 15.01 32.80
C ALA A 110 -6.03 15.71 31.89
N ILE A 111 -5.11 14.93 31.30
CA ILE A 111 -4.14 15.43 30.32
C ILE A 111 -4.86 16.00 29.09
N MET A 112 -5.83 15.29 28.52
CA MET A 112 -6.60 15.78 27.37
C MET A 112 -7.29 17.12 27.68
N LEU A 113 -8.06 17.20 28.77
CA LEU A 113 -8.83 18.39 29.15
C LEU A 113 -7.94 19.61 29.41
N ALA A 114 -6.77 19.41 29.99
CA ALA A 114 -5.79 20.47 30.24
C ALA A 114 -5.20 21.04 28.93
N ASN A 115 -5.12 20.24 27.87
CA ASN A 115 -4.38 20.60 26.65
C ASN A 115 -5.27 21.01 25.46
N GLU A 116 -6.50 20.49 25.35
CA GLU A 116 -7.39 20.78 24.19
C GLU A 116 -7.65 22.30 24.01
N LYS A 117 -7.74 23.07 25.11
CA LYS A 117 -7.93 24.53 25.03
C LYS A 117 -6.73 25.24 24.40
N THR A 118 -5.52 24.90 24.83
CA THR A 118 -4.27 25.47 24.31
C THR A 118 -4.08 25.08 22.85
N TYR A 119 -4.34 23.81 22.53
CA TYR A 119 -4.33 23.31 21.16
C TYR A 119 -5.26 24.11 20.24
N ALA A 120 -6.50 24.32 20.67
CA ALA A 120 -7.51 25.04 19.90
C ALA A 120 -7.06 26.48 19.59
N LEU A 121 -6.49 27.17 20.60
CA LEU A 121 -6.00 28.53 20.45
C LEU A 121 -4.87 28.66 19.43
N GLU A 122 -3.83 27.84 19.55
CA GLU A 122 -2.67 27.89 18.64
C GLU A 122 -3.03 27.46 17.22
N THR A 123 -3.91 26.45 17.10
CA THR A 123 -4.41 25.98 15.80
C THR A 123 -5.19 27.07 15.07
N ALA A 124 -6.09 27.80 15.76
CA ALA A 124 -6.82 28.91 15.14
C ALA A 124 -5.89 30.03 14.68
N LYS A 125 -4.88 30.37 15.49
CA LYS A 125 -3.87 31.37 15.15
C LYS A 125 -3.06 30.97 13.92
N GLN A 126 -2.67 29.71 13.82
CA GLN A 126 -1.96 29.18 12.66
C GLN A 126 -2.83 29.18 11.41
N ALA A 127 -4.06 28.65 11.49
CA ALA A 127 -5.00 28.63 10.38
C ALA A 127 -5.22 30.05 9.82
N ARG A 128 -5.43 31.04 10.69
CA ARG A 128 -5.51 32.45 10.30
C ARG A 128 -4.26 32.94 9.57
N GLY A 129 -3.07 32.65 10.12
CA GLY A 129 -1.80 33.02 9.48
C GLY A 129 -1.63 32.42 8.08
N THR A 130 -2.01 31.15 7.90
CA THR A 130 -1.96 30.47 6.60
C THR A 130 -2.99 31.04 5.62
N ILE A 131 -4.21 31.30 6.08
CA ILE A 131 -5.27 31.94 5.28
C ILE A 131 -4.83 33.33 4.82
N ASP A 132 -4.27 34.14 5.72
CA ASP A 132 -3.77 35.48 5.40
C ASP A 132 -2.60 35.43 4.42
N GLY A 133 -1.68 34.48 4.58
CA GLY A 133 -0.59 34.23 3.64
C GLY A 133 -1.10 33.88 2.25
N ALA A 134 -2.03 32.93 2.13
CA ALA A 134 -2.63 32.55 0.86
C ALA A 134 -3.35 33.72 0.18
N LYS A 135 -4.11 34.51 0.94
CA LYS A 135 -4.75 35.74 0.43
C LYS A 135 -3.74 36.76 -0.09
N ARG A 136 -2.65 37.01 0.64
CA ARG A 136 -1.56 37.91 0.19
C ARG A 136 -0.89 37.43 -1.08
N GLU A 137 -0.74 36.12 -1.24
CA GLU A 137 -0.13 35.49 -2.43
C GLU A 137 -1.12 35.29 -3.60
N GLY A 138 -2.39 35.70 -3.45
CA GLY A 138 -3.42 35.48 -4.46
C GLY A 138 -3.78 34.00 -4.69
N LYS A 139 -3.46 33.12 -3.73
CA LYS A 139 -3.77 31.70 -3.79
C LYS A 139 -5.19 31.44 -3.27
N PRO A 140 -5.93 30.48 -3.86
CA PRO A 140 -7.23 30.08 -3.33
C PRO A 140 -7.07 29.53 -1.91
N VAL A 141 -7.98 29.92 -1.02
CA VAL A 141 -8.04 29.43 0.36
C VAL A 141 -8.96 28.21 0.41
N PRO A 142 -8.44 27.03 0.78
CA PRO A 142 -9.26 25.83 0.96
C PRO A 142 -10.32 26.00 2.07
N GLN A 143 -11.52 25.46 1.85
CA GLN A 143 -12.64 25.59 2.80
C GLN A 143 -12.35 24.92 4.15
N ASP A 144 -11.63 23.81 4.15
CA ASP A 144 -11.17 23.09 5.34
C ASP A 144 -10.27 23.97 6.23
N TRP A 145 -9.51 24.92 5.68
CA TRP A 145 -8.72 25.86 6.47
C TRP A 145 -9.61 26.86 7.19
N VAL A 146 -10.63 27.36 6.51
CA VAL A 146 -11.61 28.29 7.09
C VAL A 146 -12.42 27.59 8.19
N ASP A 147 -12.84 26.36 7.95
CA ASP A 147 -13.57 25.56 8.93
C ASP A 147 -12.68 25.25 10.15
N ARG A 148 -11.39 25.00 9.92
CA ARG A 148 -10.39 24.81 10.96
C ARG A 148 -10.14 26.05 11.80
N GLU A 149 -10.09 27.24 11.19
CA GLU A 149 -9.98 28.51 11.93
C GLU A 149 -11.22 28.73 12.83
N LYS A 150 -12.41 28.42 12.30
CA LYS A 150 -13.68 28.60 13.02
C LYS A 150 -13.88 27.60 14.15
N ASN A 151 -13.49 26.34 13.93
CA ASN A 151 -13.65 25.26 14.92
C ASN A 151 -12.34 24.44 15.05
N PRO A 152 -11.31 25.01 15.69
CA PRO A 152 -9.98 24.38 15.78
C PRO A 152 -9.98 23.10 16.62
N GLY A 153 -10.92 22.94 17.55
CA GLY A 153 -11.07 21.76 18.39
C GLY A 153 -11.94 20.65 17.78
N ALA A 154 -12.47 20.85 16.56
CA ALA A 154 -13.37 19.88 15.94
C ALA A 154 -12.75 18.47 15.90
N TRP A 155 -13.58 17.48 16.24
CA TRP A 155 -13.29 16.06 16.12
C TRP A 155 -14.62 15.32 15.89
N SER A 156 -14.55 14.21 15.17
CA SER A 156 -15.70 13.34 14.87
C SER A 156 -15.45 11.88 15.26
N TRP A 157 -14.18 11.51 15.42
CA TRP A 157 -13.75 10.15 15.73
C TRP A 157 -12.83 10.12 16.94
N LEU A 158 -12.95 9.04 17.69
CA LEU A 158 -12.10 8.72 18.82
C LEU A 158 -11.43 7.37 18.58
N ARG A 159 -10.11 7.28 18.78
CA ARG A 159 -9.39 6.01 18.89
C ARG A 159 -8.88 5.82 20.31
N LEU A 160 -9.10 4.63 20.86
CA LEU A 160 -8.55 4.18 22.14
C LEU A 160 -7.55 3.07 21.85
N ASP A 161 -6.27 3.29 22.18
CA ASP A 161 -5.26 2.23 22.16
C ASP A 161 -4.98 1.78 23.61
N ILE A 162 -5.22 0.51 23.91
CA ILE A 162 -5.02 -0.09 25.23
C ILE A 162 -3.72 -0.88 25.19
N VAL A 163 -2.72 -0.49 25.99
CA VAL A 163 -1.47 -1.26 26.09
C VAL A 163 -1.77 -2.60 26.77
N GLN A 164 -1.52 -3.69 26.05
CA GLN A 164 -1.79 -5.04 26.53
C GLN A 164 -0.62 -5.60 27.33
N VAL A 165 0.58 -5.52 26.76
CA VAL A 165 1.82 -6.01 27.38
C VAL A 165 2.97 -5.14 26.91
N ALA A 166 3.95 -4.89 27.78
CA ALA A 166 5.21 -4.28 27.41
C ALA A 166 6.42 -5.12 27.88
N ARG A 167 7.54 -4.99 27.17
CA ARG A 167 8.82 -5.61 27.51
C ARG A 167 9.95 -4.59 27.46
N PRO A 168 10.75 -4.45 28.53
CA PRO A 168 11.89 -3.56 28.52
C PRO A 168 13.00 -4.11 27.62
N SER A 169 13.65 -3.23 26.86
CA SER A 169 14.91 -3.47 26.16
C SER A 169 15.93 -2.42 26.59
N PHE A 170 17.19 -2.82 26.66
CA PHE A 170 18.30 -1.97 27.10
C PHE A 170 19.18 -1.59 25.90
N ASP A 171 20.08 -0.64 26.13
CA ASP A 171 21.11 -0.22 25.16
C ASP A 171 20.59 0.27 23.79
N TYR A 172 19.34 0.72 23.71
CA TYR A 172 18.76 1.23 22.46
C TYR A 172 19.32 2.61 22.10
N SER A 173 19.92 2.76 20.93
CA SER A 173 20.39 4.04 20.42
C SER A 173 19.59 4.44 19.18
N VAL A 174 19.16 5.71 19.09
CA VAL A 174 18.41 6.22 17.92
C VAL A 174 19.18 6.03 16.62
N GLU A 175 20.50 6.23 16.64
CA GLU A 175 21.38 6.11 15.47
C GLU A 175 22.01 4.71 15.33
N GLY A 176 21.95 3.90 16.40
CA GLY A 176 22.63 2.61 16.52
C GLY A 176 21.72 1.38 16.55
N SER A 177 20.39 1.55 16.60
CA SER A 177 19.44 0.46 16.77
C SER A 177 18.27 0.53 15.79
N LYS A 178 17.96 -0.62 15.19
CA LYS A 178 16.79 -0.82 14.33
C LYS A 178 15.62 -1.38 15.14
N ILE A 179 14.40 -1.10 14.71
CA ILE A 179 13.16 -1.62 15.29
C ILE A 179 12.43 -2.47 14.24
N ALA A 180 12.31 -3.77 14.49
CA ALA A 180 11.50 -4.67 13.68
C ALA A 180 10.00 -4.56 14.00
N LEU A 181 9.13 -4.94 13.05
CA LEU A 181 7.67 -5.06 13.23
C LEU A 181 6.97 -3.81 13.78
N THR A 182 7.36 -2.63 13.29
CA THR A 182 6.85 -1.32 13.76
C THR A 182 5.35 -1.10 13.53
N SER A 183 4.71 -1.94 12.71
CA SER A 183 3.25 -1.99 12.51
C SER A 183 2.51 -2.67 13.65
N LEU A 184 3.19 -3.49 14.44
CA LEU A 184 2.64 -4.30 15.55
C LEU A 184 3.08 -3.82 16.92
N VAL A 185 4.29 -3.27 17.01
CA VAL A 185 4.94 -2.97 18.29
C VAL A 185 5.22 -1.48 18.40
N GLY A 186 4.75 -0.89 19.51
CA GLY A 186 5.02 0.48 19.91
C GLY A 186 6.33 0.61 20.67
N LEU A 187 6.81 1.84 20.80
CA LEU A 187 8.08 2.16 21.44
C LEU A 187 7.87 3.23 22.52
N ALA A 188 8.29 2.95 23.75
CA ALA A 188 8.31 3.93 24.84
C ALA A 188 9.72 4.08 25.41
N PHE A 189 10.15 5.31 25.65
CA PHE A 189 11.39 5.62 26.35
C PHE A 189 11.16 5.62 27.87
N GLY A 190 12.26 5.66 28.64
CA GLY A 190 12.17 5.77 30.10
C GLY A 190 11.31 6.97 30.57
N PRO A 191 10.69 6.86 31.76
CA PRO A 191 9.75 7.85 32.29
C PRO A 191 10.35 9.25 32.40
N GLN A 192 11.65 9.35 32.66
CA GLN A 192 12.40 10.61 32.75
C GLN A 192 12.42 11.41 31.43
N VAL A 193 12.21 10.76 30.29
CA VAL A 193 12.20 11.41 28.97
C VAL A 193 10.80 11.53 28.38
N GLY A 194 9.89 10.62 28.75
CA GLY A 194 8.45 10.78 28.53
C GLY A 194 7.98 10.65 27.07
N PHE A 195 8.75 9.99 26.20
CA PHE A 195 8.35 9.73 24.81
C PHE A 195 7.75 8.34 24.66
N ALA A 196 6.59 8.24 24.00
CA ALA A 196 6.00 6.99 23.59
C ALA A 196 5.31 7.12 22.23
N PHE A 197 5.40 6.07 21.42
CA PHE A 197 4.88 6.00 20.05
C PHE A 197 4.10 4.69 19.88
N PRO A 198 2.76 4.72 19.75
CA PRO A 198 1.98 3.53 19.39
C PRO A 198 2.34 3.07 17.97
N PRO A 199 2.13 1.77 17.64
CA PRO A 199 2.50 1.22 16.33
C PRO A 199 1.94 2.02 15.15
N ALA A 200 0.68 2.45 15.24
CA ALA A 200 0.03 3.24 14.20
C ALA A 200 0.71 4.59 13.94
N GLN A 201 1.32 5.21 14.95
CA GLN A 201 2.12 6.43 14.76
C GLN A 201 3.49 6.10 14.15
N LEU A 202 4.12 5.01 14.57
CA LEU A 202 5.42 4.60 14.03
C LEU A 202 5.35 4.40 12.51
N THR A 203 4.29 3.73 12.03
CA THR A 203 4.05 3.48 10.60
C THR A 203 3.39 4.66 9.89
N GLY A 204 2.25 5.15 10.39
CA GLY A 204 1.43 6.16 9.70
C GLY A 204 2.03 7.55 9.64
N ARG A 205 3.04 7.84 10.46
CA ARG A 205 3.79 9.11 10.44
C ARG A 205 5.21 8.96 9.91
N CYS A 206 5.53 7.79 9.36
CA CYS A 206 6.85 7.43 8.84
C CYS A 206 7.97 7.76 9.84
N LEU A 207 7.74 7.43 11.13
CA LEU A 207 8.73 7.68 12.17
C LEU A 207 9.91 6.73 12.08
N VAL A 208 9.86 5.77 11.17
CA VAL A 208 10.90 4.78 10.97
C VAL A 208 11.38 4.86 9.52
N THR A 209 12.69 4.87 9.31
CA THR A 209 13.28 4.85 7.98
C THR A 209 13.07 3.49 7.31
N PRO A 210 13.23 3.37 5.99
CA PRO A 210 13.18 2.06 5.31
C PRO A 210 14.18 1.04 5.87
N GLU A 211 15.32 1.51 6.41
CA GLU A 211 16.34 0.69 7.08
C GLU A 211 16.00 0.36 8.55
N ARG A 212 14.79 0.72 8.99
CA ARG A 212 14.22 0.45 10.31
C ARG A 212 14.80 1.25 11.48
N PHE A 213 15.46 2.37 11.21
CA PHE A 213 15.90 3.31 12.27
C PHE A 213 14.80 4.30 12.63
N LEU A 214 14.78 4.78 13.88
CA LEU A 214 13.87 5.85 14.28
C LEU A 214 14.32 7.17 13.61
N ALA A 215 13.46 7.73 12.76
CA ALA A 215 13.76 8.89 11.93
C ALA A 215 13.84 10.17 12.77
N LYS A 216 15.06 10.52 13.19
CA LYS A 216 15.36 11.65 14.10
C LYS A 216 14.72 12.97 13.68
N GLN A 217 14.87 13.32 12.41
CA GLN A 217 14.32 14.55 11.85
C GLN A 217 12.78 14.51 11.80
N GLN A 218 12.20 13.35 11.46
CA GLN A 218 10.75 13.23 11.34
C GLN A 218 10.06 13.32 12.70
N VAL A 219 10.63 12.68 13.73
CA VAL A 219 10.14 12.86 15.12
C VAL A 219 10.25 14.32 15.54
N ALA A 220 11.36 14.99 15.22
CA ALA A 220 11.52 16.42 15.51
C ALA A 220 10.45 17.27 14.79
N ASN A 221 10.20 17.02 13.50
CA ASN A 221 9.17 17.73 12.74
C ASN A 221 7.79 17.59 13.42
N ILE A 222 7.44 16.39 13.86
CA ILE A 222 6.17 16.12 14.53
C ILE A 222 6.06 16.84 15.87
N ILE A 223 7.14 16.87 16.67
CA ILE A 223 7.16 17.64 17.92
C ILE A 223 7.00 19.14 17.61
N ALA A 224 7.68 19.64 16.58
CA ALA A 224 7.58 21.04 16.18
C ALA A 224 6.14 21.44 15.78
N GLU A 225 5.38 20.53 15.16
CA GLU A 225 3.96 20.72 14.83
C GLU A 225 3.08 20.97 16.06
N THR A 226 3.52 20.60 17.27
CA THR A 226 2.77 20.83 18.52
C THR A 226 3.21 22.07 19.29
N TYR A 227 4.20 22.82 18.79
CA TYR A 227 4.81 23.96 19.49
C TYR A 227 5.39 23.60 20.87
N ASN A 228 5.69 22.33 21.09
CA ASN A 228 6.25 21.82 22.32
C ASN A 228 7.77 21.95 22.33
N TRP A 229 8.27 23.18 22.53
CA TRP A 229 9.71 23.47 22.56
C TRP A 229 10.44 22.74 23.70
N GLY A 230 9.73 22.41 24.79
CA GLY A 230 10.25 21.60 25.88
C GLY A 230 10.57 20.17 25.44
N ALA A 231 9.60 19.49 24.81
CA ALA A 231 9.82 18.17 24.23
C ALA A 231 10.84 18.22 23.11
N MET A 232 10.87 19.26 22.28
CA MET A 232 11.89 19.40 21.23
C MET A 232 13.30 19.40 21.85
N LYS A 233 13.51 20.20 22.90
CA LYS A 233 14.79 20.23 23.61
C LYS A 233 15.15 18.87 24.22
N ASN A 234 14.18 18.15 24.78
CA ASN A 234 14.40 16.82 25.34
C ASN A 234 14.71 15.79 24.24
N TRP A 235 14.02 15.85 23.11
CA TRP A 235 14.24 14.99 21.94
C TRP A 235 15.63 15.20 21.35
N LEU A 236 16.05 16.44 21.14
CA LEU A 236 17.38 16.76 20.63
C LEU A 236 18.49 16.27 21.57
N ARG A 237 18.27 16.29 22.89
CA ARG A 237 19.19 15.71 23.88
C ARG A 237 19.21 14.19 23.81
N LEU A 238 18.05 13.55 23.84
CA LEU A 238 17.92 12.08 23.81
C LEU A 238 18.51 11.49 22.53
N SER A 239 18.19 12.08 21.38
CA SER A 239 18.62 11.59 20.06
C SER A 239 20.09 11.85 19.74
N ALA A 240 20.81 12.57 20.61
CA ALA A 240 22.26 12.78 20.50
C ALA A 240 23.08 11.84 21.39
N VAL A 241 22.43 11.06 22.27
CA VAL A 241 23.11 10.13 23.18
C VAL A 241 23.36 8.79 22.48
N GLU A 242 24.63 8.43 22.31
CA GLU A 242 25.05 7.15 21.71
C GLU A 242 25.10 5.98 22.70
N SER A 243 25.17 6.26 24.00
CA SER A 243 25.42 5.25 25.06
C SER A 243 24.28 4.25 25.29
N GLY A 244 23.23 4.28 24.44
CA GLY A 244 22.04 3.45 24.58
C GLY A 244 21.09 3.96 25.67
N HIS A 245 19.80 3.71 25.47
CA HIS A 245 18.70 4.08 26.33
C HIS A 245 17.93 2.82 26.75
N ARG A 246 17.33 2.88 27.93
CA ARG A 246 16.26 1.95 28.30
C ARG A 246 14.98 2.35 27.56
N ILE A 247 14.41 1.39 26.83
CA ILE A 247 13.11 1.51 26.17
C ILE A 247 12.19 0.38 26.62
N CYS A 248 10.90 0.51 26.34
CA CYS A 248 9.92 -0.56 26.39
C CYS A 248 9.30 -0.71 25.00
N LEU A 249 9.28 -1.93 24.50
CA LEU A 249 8.44 -2.33 23.39
C LEU A 249 7.06 -2.70 23.94
N PHE A 250 5.98 -2.38 23.24
CA PHE A 250 4.64 -2.70 23.72
C PHE A 250 3.64 -3.06 22.62
N GLU A 251 2.70 -3.94 22.94
CA GLU A 251 1.54 -4.26 22.11
C GLU A 251 0.32 -3.44 22.53
N VAL A 252 -0.52 -3.10 21.56
CA VAL A 252 -1.79 -2.42 21.80
C VAL A 252 -2.96 -3.20 21.22
N ASP A 253 -4.11 -3.10 21.88
CA ASP A 253 -5.40 -3.40 21.28
C ASP A 253 -6.13 -2.07 21.03
N SER A 254 -6.58 -1.86 19.80
CA SER A 254 -6.98 -0.56 19.30
C SER A 254 -8.46 -0.55 18.90
N TYR A 255 -9.19 0.48 19.27
CA TYR A 255 -10.62 0.63 18.98
C TYR A 255 -10.91 2.03 18.45
N CYS A 256 -11.59 2.13 17.31
CA CYS A 256 -11.99 3.40 16.71
C CYS A 256 -13.53 3.54 16.70
N THR A 257 -14.05 4.72 17.00
CA THR A 257 -15.49 4.99 17.02
C THR A 257 -15.85 6.39 16.54
N ASP A 258 -16.98 6.47 15.83
CA ASP A 258 -17.67 7.71 15.44
C ASP A 258 -18.83 8.06 16.41
N GLY A 259 -18.98 7.31 17.50
CA GLY A 259 -20.06 7.44 18.49
C GLY A 259 -21.29 6.57 18.21
N GLN A 260 -21.40 6.00 17.01
CA GLN A 260 -22.44 5.04 16.62
C GLN A 260 -21.85 3.65 16.47
N ASN A 261 -20.81 3.54 15.64
CA ASN A 261 -20.11 2.31 15.32
C ASN A 261 -18.78 2.26 16.07
N VAL A 262 -18.36 1.04 16.42
CA VAL A 262 -17.02 0.78 16.95
C VAL A 262 -16.38 -0.27 16.10
N VAL A 263 -15.13 -0.05 15.74
CA VAL A 263 -14.33 -0.98 14.95
C VAL A 263 -13.04 -1.25 15.72
N ARG A 264 -12.78 -2.52 15.99
CA ARG A 264 -11.49 -2.97 16.51
C ARG A 264 -10.47 -3.00 15.39
N LEU A 265 -9.27 -2.52 15.66
CA LEU A 265 -8.18 -2.40 14.72
C LEU A 265 -7.05 -3.33 15.13
N TYR A 266 -6.52 -4.07 14.16
CA TYR A 266 -5.27 -4.81 14.27
C TYR A 266 -4.27 -4.17 13.32
N ARG A 267 -3.06 -3.86 13.78
CA ARG A 267 -2.04 -3.11 12.98
C ARG A 267 -2.57 -1.83 12.32
N GLY A 268 -3.50 -1.17 13.01
CA GLY A 268 -4.12 0.06 12.56
C GLY A 268 -5.21 -0.09 11.50
N HIS A 269 -5.70 -1.29 11.16
CA HIS A 269 -6.81 -1.47 10.23
C HIS A 269 -7.88 -2.43 10.76
N PRO A 270 -9.14 -2.33 10.30
CA PRO A 270 -10.16 -3.32 10.61
C PRO A 270 -9.75 -4.69 10.07
N ILE A 271 -10.12 -5.74 10.81
CA ILE A 271 -9.92 -7.10 10.33
C ILE A 271 -10.96 -7.37 9.23
N ALA A 272 -10.50 -7.51 7.99
CA ALA A 272 -11.35 -7.69 6.84
C ALA A 272 -12.22 -8.95 6.95
N GLN A 273 -13.47 -8.80 6.54
CA GLN A 273 -14.35 -9.91 6.20
C GLN A 273 -14.31 -10.10 4.68
N LEU A 274 -14.69 -11.28 4.19
CA LEU A 274 -14.83 -11.49 2.76
C LEU A 274 -15.93 -10.56 2.23
N PRO A 275 -15.63 -9.65 1.30
CA PRO A 275 -16.63 -8.76 0.72
C PRO A 275 -17.57 -9.52 -0.21
N ASN A 276 -18.79 -9.01 -0.34
CA ASN A 276 -19.73 -9.46 -1.35
C ASN A 276 -19.49 -8.76 -2.71
N ASN A 277 -20.24 -9.20 -3.71
CA ASN A 277 -20.14 -8.70 -5.08
C ASN A 277 -20.36 -7.17 -5.20
N ASP A 278 -21.37 -6.62 -4.51
CA ASP A 278 -21.67 -5.19 -4.56
C ASP A 278 -20.57 -4.35 -3.89
N GLN A 279 -20.00 -4.87 -2.80
CA GLN A 279 -18.87 -4.25 -2.12
C GLN A 279 -17.63 -4.17 -3.03
N CYS A 280 -17.42 -5.15 -3.91
CA CYS A 280 -16.34 -5.12 -4.90
C CYS A 280 -16.53 -3.97 -5.89
N LEU A 281 -17.76 -3.80 -6.40
CA LEU A 281 -18.08 -2.68 -7.32
C LEU A 281 -17.96 -1.32 -6.62
N ASP A 282 -18.47 -1.18 -5.40
CA ASP A 282 -18.38 0.06 -4.62
C ASP A 282 -16.91 0.45 -4.37
N ALA A 283 -16.08 -0.51 -3.95
CA ALA A 283 -14.65 -0.27 -3.72
C ALA A 283 -13.92 0.16 -5.00
N ALA A 284 -14.13 -0.57 -6.11
CA ALA A 284 -13.56 -0.22 -7.41
C ALA A 284 -14.02 1.16 -7.90
N THR A 285 -15.31 1.47 -7.70
CA THR A 285 -15.90 2.75 -8.09
C THR A 285 -15.30 3.92 -7.30
N ARG A 286 -15.20 3.80 -5.97
CA ARG A 286 -14.63 4.86 -5.13
C ARG A 286 -13.15 5.10 -5.43
N ALA A 287 -12.37 4.03 -5.63
CA ALA A 287 -10.96 4.16 -5.99
C ALA A 287 -10.79 4.84 -7.36
N GLY A 288 -11.61 4.45 -8.36
CA GLY A 288 -11.60 5.07 -9.69
C GLY A 288 -11.98 6.56 -9.66
N GLU A 289 -13.03 6.92 -8.94
CA GLU A 289 -13.45 8.33 -8.77
C GLU A 289 -12.37 9.18 -8.09
N LEU A 290 -11.70 8.61 -7.08
CA LEU A 290 -10.61 9.27 -6.39
C LEU A 290 -9.41 9.50 -7.32
N LEU A 291 -8.99 8.49 -8.09
CA LEU A 291 -7.92 8.62 -9.08
C LEU A 291 -8.24 9.70 -10.13
N ILE A 292 -9.48 9.73 -10.62
CA ILE A 292 -9.93 10.77 -11.57
C ILE A 292 -9.80 12.17 -10.97
N SER A 293 -10.10 12.33 -9.68
CA SER A 293 -9.98 13.62 -8.99
C SER A 293 -8.54 14.15 -8.91
N TYR A 294 -7.54 13.27 -9.03
CA TYR A 294 -6.11 13.61 -9.03
C TYR A 294 -5.52 13.77 -10.46
N LEU A 295 -6.31 13.57 -11.52
CA LEU A 295 -5.84 13.81 -12.88
C LEU A 295 -5.82 15.30 -13.21
N ASP A 296 -4.69 15.79 -13.75
CA ASP A 296 -4.60 17.13 -14.31
C ASP A 296 -5.64 17.31 -15.45
N PRO A 297 -6.59 18.25 -15.34
CA PRO A 297 -7.67 18.38 -16.33
C PRO A 297 -7.19 18.73 -17.76
N ALA A 298 -6.00 19.33 -17.89
CA ALA A 298 -5.42 19.67 -19.18
C ALA A 298 -4.59 18.50 -19.75
N LYS A 299 -3.73 17.90 -18.92
CA LYS A 299 -2.72 16.93 -19.37
C LYS A 299 -3.12 15.47 -19.20
N GLY A 300 -4.04 15.17 -18.28
CA GLY A 300 -4.40 13.81 -17.90
C GLY A 300 -3.32 13.06 -17.12
N THR A 301 -2.26 13.74 -16.68
CA THR A 301 -1.23 13.16 -15.81
C THR A 301 -1.72 13.15 -14.38
N LEU A 302 -1.43 12.08 -13.64
CA LEU A 302 -1.72 12.02 -12.21
C LEU A 302 -0.84 13.02 -11.43
N ALA A 303 -1.45 13.87 -10.62
CA ALA A 303 -0.75 14.68 -9.63
C ALA A 303 -0.49 13.82 -8.38
N VAL A 304 0.75 13.82 -7.88
CA VAL A 304 1.13 13.09 -6.66
C VAL A 304 0.19 13.52 -5.51
N PRO A 305 -0.65 12.60 -4.99
CA PRO A 305 -1.71 12.96 -4.04
C PRO A 305 -1.17 13.23 -2.64
N PHE A 306 -0.09 12.55 -2.23
CA PHE A 306 0.53 12.62 -0.91
C PHE A 306 1.98 12.07 -0.92
N PRO A 307 2.81 12.36 0.11
CA PRO A 307 4.23 11.98 0.17
C PRO A 307 4.53 10.48 0.05
N GLU A 308 3.61 9.65 0.53
CA GLU A 308 3.65 8.19 0.58
C GLU A 308 3.36 7.54 -0.80
N TRP A 309 3.03 8.36 -1.80
CA TRP A 309 2.85 7.91 -3.18
C TRP A 309 4.21 7.71 -3.85
N LEU A 310 4.45 6.49 -4.30
CA LEU A 310 5.63 6.07 -5.03
C LEU A 310 5.35 6.12 -6.54
N PRO A 311 5.98 7.02 -7.30
CA PRO A 311 5.82 7.05 -8.75
C PRO A 311 6.23 5.71 -9.37
N SER A 312 5.42 5.23 -10.32
CA SER A 312 5.80 4.11 -11.17
C SER A 312 6.91 4.60 -12.09
N VAL A 313 8.17 4.27 -11.82
CA VAL A 313 9.30 4.65 -12.67
C VAL A 313 9.59 3.49 -13.63
N SER A 314 9.59 3.71 -14.95
CA SER A 314 10.05 2.66 -15.87
C SER A 314 11.54 2.44 -15.64
N ASN A 315 11.89 1.19 -15.28
CA ASN A 315 13.24 0.66 -15.06
C ASN A 315 14.34 1.70 -14.77
N SER A 316 14.43 2.29 -13.59
CA SER A 316 15.69 2.94 -13.20
C SER A 316 15.95 2.75 -11.72
N GLY A 317 17.22 2.46 -11.42
CA GLY A 317 17.73 2.35 -10.07
C GLY A 317 17.50 3.63 -9.25
N PRO A 318 17.86 3.61 -7.97
CA PRO A 318 17.52 4.64 -6.98
C PRO A 318 18.07 6.05 -7.27
N SER A 319 18.74 6.25 -8.40
CA SER A 319 19.46 7.47 -8.75
C SER A 319 19.15 8.00 -10.15
N ALA A 320 18.06 7.61 -10.84
CA ALA A 320 17.60 8.39 -12.00
C ALA A 320 16.78 9.59 -11.51
N GLY A 321 17.18 10.80 -11.89
CA GLY A 321 16.58 12.05 -11.41
C GLY A 321 15.05 11.97 -11.42
N VAL A 322 14.46 12.10 -10.23
CA VAL A 322 13.05 11.86 -9.93
C VAL A 322 12.15 12.58 -10.93
N SER A 323 11.73 11.85 -11.95
CA SER A 323 10.60 12.26 -12.76
C SER A 323 9.39 11.91 -11.88
N ASN A 324 8.72 12.91 -11.33
CA ASN A 324 7.44 12.76 -10.62
C ASN A 324 6.30 12.36 -11.59
N ARG A 325 6.58 11.48 -12.55
CA ARG A 325 5.66 11.05 -13.60
C ARG A 325 5.54 9.54 -13.54
N GLU A 326 4.30 9.10 -13.73
CA GLU A 326 3.98 7.69 -13.86
C GLU A 326 4.50 7.13 -15.18
N ALA A 327 4.92 5.86 -15.14
CA ALA A 327 5.37 5.11 -16.30
C ALA A 327 4.20 4.94 -17.30
N PRO A 328 4.49 4.93 -18.61
CA PRO A 328 3.43 4.81 -19.62
C PRO A 328 2.59 3.54 -19.49
N ASP A 329 3.18 2.41 -19.09
CA ASP A 329 2.45 1.16 -18.86
C ASP A 329 1.49 1.26 -17.67
N ALA A 330 1.91 1.87 -16.55
CA ALA A 330 1.03 2.15 -15.42
C ALA A 330 -0.12 3.11 -15.79
N GLN A 331 0.16 4.13 -16.59
CA GLN A 331 -0.86 5.04 -17.11
C GLN A 331 -1.84 4.32 -18.05
N ALA A 332 -1.37 3.40 -18.89
CA ALA A 332 -2.22 2.58 -19.74
C ALA A 332 -3.09 1.60 -18.94
N GLU A 333 -2.56 1.00 -17.88
CA GLU A 333 -3.32 0.13 -16.98
C GLU A 333 -4.42 0.92 -16.25
N LEU A 334 -4.17 2.18 -15.85
CA LEU A 334 -5.21 3.09 -15.34
C LEU A 334 -6.33 3.30 -16.37
N VAL A 335 -6.00 3.54 -17.64
CA VAL A 335 -7.01 3.72 -18.70
C VAL A 335 -7.86 2.46 -18.84
N ILE A 336 -7.25 1.28 -18.82
CA ILE A 336 -7.96 -0.01 -18.86
C ILE A 336 -8.89 -0.16 -17.66
N ALA A 337 -8.38 0.11 -16.44
CA ALA A 337 -9.15 0.03 -15.22
C ALA A 337 -10.39 0.94 -15.25
N LEU A 338 -10.22 2.21 -15.60
CA LEU A 338 -11.32 3.18 -15.70
C LEU A 338 -12.30 2.84 -16.82
N ALA A 339 -11.82 2.35 -17.97
CA ALA A 339 -12.68 1.95 -19.07
C ALA A 339 -13.53 0.72 -18.73
N ARG A 340 -12.96 -0.31 -18.10
CA ARG A 340 -13.69 -1.49 -17.61
C ARG A 340 -14.69 -1.12 -16.51
N LEU A 341 -14.32 -0.19 -15.63
CA LEU A 341 -15.21 0.32 -14.58
C LEU A 341 -16.41 1.08 -15.19
N ALA A 342 -16.17 1.91 -16.21
CA ALA A 342 -17.24 2.62 -16.94
C ALA A 342 -18.19 1.65 -17.65
N GLN A 343 -17.69 0.55 -18.23
CA GLN A 343 -18.53 -0.50 -18.81
C GLN A 343 -19.38 -1.22 -17.76
N SER A 344 -18.83 -1.42 -16.55
CA SER A 344 -19.52 -2.09 -15.44
C SER A 344 -20.48 -1.17 -14.68
N ASN A 345 -20.43 0.15 -14.90
CA ASN A 345 -21.21 1.17 -14.22
C ASN A 345 -21.62 2.28 -15.21
N SER A 346 -22.44 1.91 -16.20
CA SER A 346 -22.77 2.75 -17.36
C SER A 346 -23.54 4.04 -17.02
N GLU A 347 -24.16 4.12 -15.84
CA GLU A 347 -24.84 5.32 -15.35
C GLU A 347 -23.84 6.45 -15.02
N LYS A 348 -22.59 6.10 -14.71
CA LYS A 348 -21.54 7.03 -14.28
C LYS A 348 -20.68 7.52 -15.46
N LYS A 349 -21.26 8.40 -16.29
CA LYS A 349 -20.59 8.98 -17.49
C LYS A 349 -19.23 9.63 -17.21
N HIS A 350 -18.98 10.14 -16.00
CA HIS A 350 -17.69 10.73 -15.63
C HIS A 350 -16.54 9.72 -15.61
N LEU A 351 -16.81 8.42 -15.40
CA LEU A 351 -15.78 7.38 -15.44
C LEU A 351 -15.21 7.20 -16.85
N ALA A 352 -16.09 7.20 -17.86
CA ALA A 352 -15.67 7.16 -19.27
C ALA A 352 -14.85 8.41 -19.64
N ALA A 353 -15.30 9.60 -19.21
CA ALA A 353 -14.55 10.83 -19.40
C ALA A 353 -13.18 10.80 -18.69
N GLY A 354 -13.11 10.21 -17.49
CA GLY A 354 -11.88 9.99 -16.75
C GLY A 354 -10.90 9.07 -17.47
N ALA A 355 -11.38 7.97 -18.08
CA ALA A 355 -10.56 7.07 -18.89
C ALA A 355 -9.97 7.80 -20.12
N ALA A 356 -10.78 8.60 -20.84
CA ALA A 356 -10.30 9.40 -21.96
C ALA A 356 -9.28 10.47 -21.52
N LEU A 357 -9.48 11.09 -20.35
CA LEU A 357 -8.53 12.04 -19.78
C LEU A 357 -7.20 11.36 -19.45
N ALA A 358 -7.23 10.20 -18.79
CA ALA A 358 -6.04 9.41 -18.44
C ALA A 358 -5.25 8.91 -19.65
N ALA A 359 -5.85 8.86 -20.85
CA ALA A 359 -5.17 8.45 -22.08
C ALA A 359 -4.34 9.57 -22.74
N ARG A 360 -4.56 10.83 -22.39
CA ARG A 360 -3.85 11.98 -23.00
C ARG A 360 -2.32 11.91 -22.88
N PRO A 361 -1.72 11.50 -21.74
CA PRO A 361 -0.27 11.35 -21.66
C PRO A 361 0.28 10.30 -22.63
N LEU A 362 -0.49 9.24 -22.91
CA LEU A 362 -0.11 8.19 -23.88
C LEU A 362 -0.15 8.74 -25.30
N GLN A 363 -1.22 9.45 -25.67
CA GLN A 363 -1.32 10.13 -26.96
C GLN A 363 -0.18 11.14 -27.15
N ALA A 364 0.13 11.92 -26.11
CA ALA A 364 1.24 12.85 -26.14
C ALA A 364 2.60 12.14 -26.32
N ALA A 365 2.82 11.02 -25.64
CA ALA A 365 4.04 10.21 -25.79
C ALA A 365 4.20 9.68 -27.22
N MET A 366 3.10 9.31 -27.88
CA MET A 366 3.09 8.83 -29.26
C MET A 366 3.33 9.95 -30.28
N MET A 367 2.71 11.12 -30.08
CA MET A 367 2.75 12.24 -31.02
C MET A 367 4.05 13.05 -30.94
N ARG A 368 4.81 12.95 -29.85
CA ARG A 368 5.99 13.77 -29.58
C ARG A 368 7.12 13.58 -30.60
N TYR A 369 7.19 12.43 -31.26
CA TYR A 369 8.32 12.06 -32.12
C TYR A 369 7.91 11.60 -33.53
N GLY A 370 6.62 11.69 -33.89
CA GLY A 370 6.11 11.25 -35.18
C GLY A 370 5.58 12.39 -36.04
N GLN A 371 6.31 12.76 -37.11
CA GLN A 371 5.67 13.37 -38.29
C GLN A 371 5.16 12.29 -39.27
N ASN A 372 5.57 11.03 -39.11
CA ASN A 372 5.15 9.91 -39.95
C ASN A 372 4.14 9.00 -39.23
N LYS A 373 2.90 8.95 -39.74
CA LYS A 373 1.80 8.15 -39.19
C LYS A 373 2.05 6.64 -39.23
N GLU A 374 3.05 6.17 -39.98
CA GLU A 374 3.41 4.74 -40.09
C GLU A 374 4.17 4.17 -38.89
N PHE A 375 4.54 5.00 -37.90
CA PHE A 375 5.38 4.62 -36.75
C PHE A 375 4.79 5.04 -35.38
N ILE A 376 3.47 5.10 -35.25
CA ILE A 376 2.82 5.44 -33.97
C ILE A 376 3.15 4.35 -32.94
N ALA A 377 3.90 4.74 -31.90
CA ALA A 377 4.30 3.89 -30.78
C ALA A 377 4.53 4.76 -29.53
N VAL A 378 4.40 4.18 -28.34
CA VAL A 378 4.87 4.78 -27.09
C VAL A 378 6.40 4.74 -27.08
N ILE A 379 7.01 5.93 -27.06
CA ILE A 379 8.46 6.08 -27.07
C ILE A 379 8.90 6.59 -25.71
N GLU A 380 9.77 5.81 -25.07
CA GLU A 380 10.36 6.08 -23.77
C GLU A 380 11.81 6.53 -23.92
N LYS A 381 12.35 7.12 -22.85
CA LYS A 381 13.78 7.38 -22.74
C LYS A 381 14.41 6.21 -22.00
N GLU A 382 15.58 5.78 -22.46
CA GLU A 382 16.35 4.79 -21.74
C GLU A 382 16.71 5.33 -20.34
N PRO A 383 16.78 4.44 -19.35
CA PRO A 383 17.22 4.81 -18.04
C PRO A 383 18.72 5.05 -18.01
N VAL A 384 19.12 6.27 -17.65
CA VAL A 384 20.51 6.65 -17.39
C VAL A 384 20.64 7.08 -15.93
N ALA A 385 21.78 6.80 -15.30
CA ALA A 385 22.07 7.29 -13.95
C ALA A 385 22.04 8.83 -13.93
N ALA A 386 21.59 9.47 -12.86
CA ALA A 386 21.44 10.94 -12.81
C ALA A 386 22.75 11.70 -12.99
N ASP A 387 23.89 11.07 -12.67
CA ASP A 387 25.23 11.60 -12.86
C ASP A 387 25.82 11.28 -14.24
N SER A 388 25.09 10.54 -15.08
CA SER A 388 25.54 10.21 -16.43
C SER A 388 25.50 11.44 -17.34
N HIS A 389 26.60 11.67 -18.05
CA HIS A 389 26.68 12.66 -19.14
C HIS A 389 26.11 12.15 -20.46
N LEU A 390 25.63 10.90 -20.52
CA LEU A 390 25.06 10.31 -21.72
C LEU A 390 23.63 10.83 -21.93
N GLU A 391 23.35 11.30 -23.15
CA GLU A 391 21.99 11.57 -23.57
C GLU A 391 21.20 10.25 -23.63
N PRO A 392 20.09 10.12 -22.89
CA PRO A 392 19.33 8.88 -22.88
C PRO A 392 18.76 8.60 -24.28
N ARG A 393 19.15 7.46 -24.85
CA ARG A 393 18.59 6.92 -26.09
C ARG A 393 17.08 6.74 -25.96
N ARG A 394 16.41 6.67 -27.10
CA ARG A 394 14.97 6.44 -27.15
C ARG A 394 14.71 4.97 -27.37
N ILE A 395 13.76 4.42 -26.64
CA ILE A 395 13.40 3.02 -26.72
C ILE A 395 11.89 2.85 -26.90
N THR A 396 11.49 1.82 -27.62
CA THR A 396 10.13 1.29 -27.60
C THR A 396 10.14 -0.03 -26.86
N THR A 397 9.29 -0.15 -25.85
CA THR A 397 9.17 -1.37 -25.05
C THR A 397 7.92 -2.12 -25.47
N LEU A 398 8.01 -3.46 -25.53
CA LEU A 398 6.88 -4.32 -25.87
C LEU A 398 5.74 -4.12 -24.86
N ARG A 399 6.07 -4.09 -23.56
CA ARG A 399 5.10 -3.92 -22.47
C ARG A 399 4.31 -2.63 -22.66
N SER A 400 4.94 -1.45 -22.64
CA SER A 400 4.24 -0.16 -22.72
C SER A 400 3.39 -0.04 -23.99
N ASN A 401 3.88 -0.54 -25.13
CA ASN A 401 3.10 -0.52 -26.37
C ASN A 401 1.93 -1.50 -26.36
N ALA A 402 2.09 -2.70 -25.81
CA ALA A 402 1.03 -3.69 -25.70
C ALA A 402 -0.08 -3.22 -24.73
N THR A 403 0.26 -2.73 -23.54
CA THR A 403 -0.73 -2.19 -22.60
C THR A 403 -1.40 -0.94 -23.16
N ALA A 404 -0.67 -0.04 -23.83
CA ALA A 404 -1.29 1.11 -24.49
C ALA A 404 -2.26 0.68 -25.61
N CYS A 405 -1.90 -0.32 -26.41
CA CYS A 405 -2.79 -0.87 -27.43
C CYS A 405 -4.10 -1.39 -26.80
N LEU A 406 -3.99 -2.19 -25.73
CA LEU A 406 -5.14 -2.68 -24.95
C LEU A 406 -5.99 -1.52 -24.40
N ALA A 407 -5.37 -0.48 -23.86
CA ALA A 407 -6.06 0.71 -23.37
C ALA A 407 -6.92 1.37 -24.47
N PHE A 408 -6.37 1.56 -25.67
CA PHE A 408 -7.13 2.14 -26.79
C PHE A 408 -8.20 1.21 -27.36
N ILE A 409 -8.03 -0.12 -27.27
CA ILE A 409 -9.08 -1.08 -27.57
C ILE A 409 -10.27 -0.89 -26.60
N GLU A 410 -10.00 -0.80 -25.30
CA GLU A 410 -11.04 -0.57 -24.28
C GLU A 410 -11.74 0.80 -24.46
N LEU A 411 -10.98 1.85 -24.80
CA LEU A 411 -11.55 3.17 -25.13
C LEU A 411 -12.48 3.12 -26.34
N THR A 412 -12.15 2.34 -27.36
CA THR A 412 -13.01 2.19 -28.54
C THR A 412 -14.35 1.53 -28.17
N THR A 413 -14.38 0.68 -27.14
CA THR A 413 -15.62 0.07 -26.65
C THR A 413 -16.54 1.08 -25.98
N ILE A 414 -15.99 1.99 -25.17
CA ILE A 414 -16.77 3.00 -24.45
C ILE A 414 -17.04 4.27 -25.27
N PHE A 415 -16.27 4.51 -26.34
CA PHE A 415 -16.43 5.62 -27.29
C PHE A 415 -16.46 5.11 -28.74
N PRO A 416 -17.52 4.39 -29.16
CA PRO A 416 -17.61 3.80 -30.49
C PRO A 416 -17.60 4.83 -31.63
N ASP A 417 -18.07 6.06 -31.37
CA ASP A 417 -18.16 7.13 -32.35
C ASP A 417 -16.84 7.92 -32.52
N ASN A 418 -15.81 7.63 -31.72
CA ASN A 418 -14.51 8.28 -31.84
C ASN A 418 -13.61 7.51 -32.82
N PRO A 419 -13.32 8.04 -34.03
CA PRO A 419 -12.53 7.32 -35.03
C PRO A 419 -11.03 7.26 -34.71
N ASP A 420 -10.53 8.11 -33.80
CA ASP A 420 -9.10 8.18 -33.49
C ASP A 420 -8.64 6.99 -32.65
N TYR A 421 -9.44 6.54 -31.67
CA TYR A 421 -9.09 5.42 -30.81
C TYR A 421 -8.84 4.10 -31.55
N PRO A 422 -9.72 3.62 -32.45
CA PRO A 422 -9.45 2.41 -33.22
C PRO A 422 -8.26 2.58 -34.18
N ALA A 423 -8.06 3.78 -34.74
CA ALA A 423 -6.92 4.07 -35.61
C ALA A 423 -5.59 4.01 -34.85
N ILE A 424 -5.53 4.60 -33.65
CA ILE A 424 -4.37 4.54 -32.75
C ILE A 424 -4.08 3.10 -32.34
N ALA A 425 -5.11 2.36 -31.88
CA ALA A 425 -4.94 0.97 -31.47
C ALA A 425 -4.37 0.11 -32.61
N THR A 426 -4.90 0.26 -33.83
CA THR A 426 -4.43 -0.46 -35.02
C THR A 426 -2.98 -0.10 -35.37
N ALA A 427 -2.61 1.18 -35.27
CA ALA A 427 -1.25 1.63 -35.57
C ALA A 427 -0.22 1.05 -34.57
N ILE A 428 -0.55 1.04 -33.28
CA ILE A 428 0.29 0.40 -32.26
C ILE A 428 0.36 -1.12 -32.48
N GLY A 429 -0.76 -1.76 -32.85
CA GLY A 429 -0.79 -3.19 -33.20
C GLY A 429 0.20 -3.53 -34.32
N ARG A 430 0.27 -2.70 -35.36
CA ARG A 430 1.29 -2.83 -36.42
C ARG A 430 2.72 -2.68 -35.90
N HIS A 431 2.96 -1.79 -34.92
CA HIS A 431 4.27 -1.68 -34.27
C HIS A 431 4.62 -2.95 -33.49
N ILE A 432 3.66 -3.52 -32.73
CA ILE A 432 3.84 -4.77 -31.98
C ILE A 432 4.22 -5.92 -32.93
N CYS A 433 3.58 -6.03 -34.11
CA CYS A 433 3.95 -7.03 -35.11
C CYS A 433 5.42 -6.92 -35.56
N ARG A 434 6.02 -5.72 -35.57
CA ARG A 434 7.44 -5.54 -35.90
C ARG A 434 8.37 -6.04 -34.78
N GLN A 435 7.86 -6.27 -33.57
CA GLN A 435 8.60 -6.88 -32.48
C GLN A 435 8.43 -8.41 -32.42
N ALA A 436 7.54 -9.00 -33.22
CA ALA A 436 7.41 -10.45 -33.30
C ALA A 436 8.64 -11.10 -33.95
N GLN A 437 9.06 -12.26 -33.44
CA GLN A 437 10.22 -12.98 -33.95
C GLN A 437 9.82 -14.06 -34.97
N PRO A 438 10.67 -14.34 -35.98
CA PRO A 438 10.52 -15.52 -36.82
C PRO A 438 10.58 -16.78 -35.96
N GLY A 439 9.52 -17.59 -36.00
CA GLY A 439 9.46 -18.82 -35.23
C GLY A 439 8.93 -18.68 -33.80
N ASN A 440 8.09 -17.66 -33.54
CA ASN A 440 7.37 -17.30 -32.28
C ASN A 440 8.20 -16.60 -31.18
N GLY A 441 7.50 -15.87 -30.29
CA GLY A 441 8.08 -14.96 -29.31
C GLY A 441 8.13 -13.48 -29.77
N PHE A 442 8.54 -12.59 -28.86
CA PHE A 442 8.68 -11.15 -29.13
C PHE A 442 10.00 -10.58 -28.61
N ILE A 443 10.49 -9.54 -29.26
CA ILE A 443 11.63 -8.73 -28.80
C ILE A 443 11.16 -7.76 -27.71
N PRO A 444 11.71 -7.81 -26.48
CA PRO A 444 11.23 -6.99 -25.35
C PRO A 444 11.37 -5.48 -25.56
N ALA A 445 12.44 -5.02 -26.20
CA ALA A 445 12.70 -3.60 -26.42
C ALA A 445 13.55 -3.36 -27.68
N LYS A 446 13.29 -2.22 -28.34
CA LYS A 446 14.05 -1.74 -29.50
C LYS A 446 14.48 -0.29 -29.34
N LEU A 447 15.60 0.06 -29.95
CA LEU A 447 16.07 1.44 -30.09
C LEU A 447 15.24 2.17 -31.15
N PHE A 448 14.82 3.40 -30.84
CA PHE A 448 14.11 4.25 -31.78
C PHE A 448 15.03 5.34 -32.37
N PRO A 449 15.00 5.62 -33.68
CA PRO A 449 14.15 5.03 -34.72
C PRO A 449 14.78 3.86 -35.49
N SER A 450 15.95 3.37 -35.06
CA SER A 450 16.73 2.37 -35.83
C SER A 450 16.13 0.96 -35.82
N ASP A 451 15.17 0.68 -34.92
CA ASP A 451 14.57 -0.63 -34.66
C ASP A 451 15.59 -1.74 -34.30
N GLN A 452 16.81 -1.35 -33.92
CA GLN A 452 17.83 -2.27 -33.39
C GLN A 452 17.40 -2.81 -32.03
N ILE A 453 17.78 -4.05 -31.72
CA ILE A 453 17.49 -4.67 -30.43
C ILE A 453 18.18 -3.86 -29.32
N TYR A 454 17.44 -3.57 -28.25
CA TYR A 454 17.99 -2.93 -27.06
C TYR A 454 18.39 -3.99 -26.03
N GLU A 455 19.70 -4.22 -25.90
CA GLU A 455 20.27 -5.23 -24.98
C GLU A 455 20.15 -4.85 -23.49
N GLY A 456 19.84 -3.59 -23.16
CA GLY A 456 19.58 -3.17 -21.78
C GLY A 456 18.17 -3.49 -21.28
N GLY A 457 17.36 -4.16 -22.09
CA GLY A 457 15.92 -4.38 -21.89
C GLY A 457 15.56 -5.73 -21.27
N ASP A 458 16.52 -6.46 -20.70
CA ASP A 458 16.26 -7.80 -20.14
C ASP A 458 15.14 -7.74 -19.09
N LEU A 459 14.08 -8.50 -19.37
CA LEU A 459 12.99 -8.73 -18.44
C LEU A 459 13.26 -10.02 -17.68
N SER A 460 12.73 -10.15 -16.46
CA SER A 460 12.66 -11.46 -15.82
C SER A 460 11.75 -12.40 -16.63
N ASP A 461 11.85 -13.71 -16.41
CA ASP A 461 10.99 -14.68 -17.11
C ASP A 461 9.50 -14.38 -16.94
N TYR A 462 9.10 -13.97 -15.73
CA TYR A 462 7.75 -13.46 -15.44
C TYR A 462 7.44 -12.21 -16.26
N GLY A 463 8.34 -11.22 -16.23
CA GLY A 463 8.14 -9.95 -16.92
C GLY A 463 8.06 -10.09 -18.44
N GLN A 464 8.82 -11.03 -19.02
CA GLN A 464 8.78 -11.38 -20.43
C GLN A 464 7.46 -12.08 -20.77
N ALA A 465 7.07 -13.13 -20.02
CA ALA A 465 5.82 -13.84 -20.26
C ALA A 465 4.60 -12.92 -20.19
N GLU A 466 4.60 -11.98 -19.24
CA GLU A 466 3.57 -10.95 -19.12
C GLU A 466 3.52 -10.02 -20.35
N ALA A 467 4.67 -9.49 -20.79
CA ALA A 467 4.71 -8.57 -21.93
C ALA A 467 4.31 -9.26 -23.24
N GLU A 468 4.77 -10.51 -23.46
CA GLU A 468 4.39 -11.34 -24.60
C GLU A 468 2.89 -11.68 -24.57
N ALA A 469 2.33 -11.97 -23.40
CA ALA A 469 0.90 -12.21 -23.23
C ALA A 469 0.04 -10.98 -23.54
N MET A 470 0.43 -9.80 -23.04
CA MET A 470 -0.25 -8.54 -23.39
C MET A 470 -0.22 -8.28 -24.90
N ALA A 471 0.93 -8.52 -25.55
CA ALA A 471 1.10 -8.33 -26.99
C ALA A 471 0.19 -9.28 -27.79
N ALA A 472 0.21 -10.57 -27.46
CA ALA A 472 -0.65 -11.57 -28.09
C ALA A 472 -2.15 -11.27 -27.87
N LEU A 473 -2.53 -10.84 -26.66
CA LEU A 473 -3.90 -10.43 -26.33
C LEU A 473 -4.34 -9.22 -27.16
N ALA A 474 -3.48 -8.20 -27.28
CA ALA A 474 -3.77 -7.00 -28.05
C ALA A 474 -4.01 -7.33 -29.54
N LEU A 475 -3.12 -8.12 -30.13
CA LEU A 475 -3.23 -8.58 -31.52
C LEU A 475 -4.47 -9.46 -31.73
N ALA A 476 -4.77 -10.39 -30.82
CA ALA A 476 -5.97 -11.22 -30.90
C ALA A 476 -7.25 -10.38 -30.87
N LYS A 477 -7.35 -9.41 -29.94
CA LYS A 477 -8.51 -8.51 -29.83
C LYS A 477 -8.68 -7.64 -31.08
N LEU A 478 -7.59 -7.05 -31.59
CA LEU A 478 -7.61 -6.26 -32.83
C LEU A 478 -7.95 -7.09 -34.06
N GLY A 479 -7.34 -8.26 -34.20
CA GLY A 479 -7.55 -9.17 -35.32
C GLY A 479 -9.02 -9.61 -35.42
N LYS A 480 -9.65 -9.96 -34.28
CA LYS A 480 -11.08 -10.28 -34.21
C LYS A 480 -11.96 -9.09 -34.59
N LYS A 481 -11.64 -7.89 -34.08
CA LYS A 481 -12.44 -6.68 -34.30
C LYS A 481 -12.34 -6.14 -35.73
N ASN A 482 -11.17 -6.23 -36.34
CA ASN A 482 -10.88 -5.67 -37.66
C ASN A 482 -10.90 -6.73 -38.78
N HIS A 483 -11.19 -7.99 -38.45
CA HIS A 483 -11.07 -9.14 -39.36
C HIS A 483 -9.69 -9.21 -40.05
N ASN A 484 -8.61 -8.92 -39.31
CA ASN A 484 -7.25 -8.93 -39.83
C ASN A 484 -6.59 -10.29 -39.57
N SER A 485 -6.34 -11.06 -40.63
CA SER A 485 -5.75 -12.40 -40.57
C SER A 485 -4.34 -12.39 -39.99
N ASP A 486 -3.51 -11.42 -40.36
CA ASP A 486 -2.11 -11.37 -39.97
C ASP A 486 -1.97 -11.17 -38.45
N PHE A 487 -2.82 -10.32 -37.88
CA PHE A 487 -2.88 -10.14 -36.42
C PHE A 487 -3.33 -11.41 -35.70
N LEU A 488 -4.30 -12.14 -36.25
CA LEU A 488 -4.79 -13.39 -35.68
C LEU A 488 -3.73 -14.48 -35.74
N GLU A 489 -3.05 -14.64 -36.88
CA GLU A 489 -1.99 -15.64 -37.07
C GLU A 489 -0.83 -15.42 -36.09
N ILE A 490 -0.31 -14.19 -36.03
CA ILE A 490 0.77 -13.84 -35.08
C ILE A 490 0.32 -14.06 -33.64
N ALA A 491 -0.92 -13.68 -33.29
CA ALA A 491 -1.43 -13.88 -31.95
C ALA A 491 -1.54 -15.37 -31.59
N ASP A 492 -2.11 -16.19 -32.47
CA ASP A 492 -2.33 -17.61 -32.22
C ASP A 492 -1.03 -18.41 -32.10
N ASP A 493 -0.03 -18.11 -32.94
CA ASP A 493 1.29 -18.74 -32.84
C ASP A 493 1.97 -18.40 -31.52
N ASN A 494 1.85 -17.15 -31.07
CA ASN A 494 2.42 -16.72 -29.79
C ASN A 494 1.64 -17.27 -28.59
N LEU A 495 0.32 -17.43 -28.67
CA LEU A 495 -0.46 -18.10 -27.63
C LEU A 495 -0.07 -19.58 -27.49
N ALA A 496 0.15 -20.27 -28.61
CA ALA A 496 0.64 -21.65 -28.60
C ALA A 496 2.06 -21.75 -28.00
N TYR A 497 2.93 -20.80 -28.34
CA TYR A 497 4.26 -20.67 -27.74
C TYR A 497 4.20 -20.43 -26.23
N LEU A 498 3.36 -19.50 -25.75
CA LEU A 498 3.21 -19.22 -24.32
C LEU A 498 2.71 -20.43 -23.55
N LEU A 499 1.69 -21.14 -24.07
CA LEU A 499 1.17 -22.36 -23.48
C LEU A 499 2.27 -23.42 -23.31
N THR A 500 3.11 -23.59 -24.34
CA THR A 500 4.14 -24.62 -24.36
C THR A 500 5.37 -24.24 -23.52
N SER A 501 5.91 -23.04 -23.75
CA SER A 501 7.20 -22.60 -23.20
C SER A 501 7.11 -22.01 -21.79
N LYS A 502 6.00 -21.35 -21.46
CA LYS A 502 5.81 -20.64 -20.18
C LYS A 502 4.93 -21.39 -19.19
N ILE A 503 4.22 -22.44 -19.62
CA ILE A 503 3.37 -23.26 -18.74
C ILE A 503 3.79 -24.74 -18.78
N GLN A 504 3.67 -25.40 -19.93
CA GLN A 504 3.85 -26.86 -20.03
C GLN A 504 5.27 -27.32 -19.65
N LYS A 505 6.30 -26.61 -20.12
CA LYS A 505 7.71 -26.95 -19.86
C LYS A 505 8.24 -26.42 -18.52
N GLN A 506 7.45 -25.64 -17.78
CA GLN A 506 7.88 -25.02 -16.53
C GLN A 506 7.43 -25.84 -15.33
N GLU A 507 8.26 -25.91 -14.30
CA GLU A 507 7.86 -26.43 -12.99
C GLU A 507 6.75 -25.57 -12.38
N LEU A 508 5.85 -26.16 -11.57
CA LEU A 508 4.68 -25.46 -11.03
C LEU A 508 5.03 -24.12 -10.34
N THR A 509 6.11 -24.09 -9.56
CA THR A 509 6.58 -22.91 -8.83
C THR A 509 7.29 -21.88 -9.71
N ALA A 510 7.62 -22.22 -10.96
CA ALA A 510 8.30 -21.37 -11.93
C ALA A 510 7.34 -20.83 -13.02
N ILE A 511 6.09 -21.30 -13.07
CA ILE A 511 5.09 -20.82 -14.02
C ILE A 511 4.82 -19.34 -13.76
N ALA A 512 4.85 -18.54 -14.82
CA ALA A 512 4.51 -17.12 -14.74
C ALA A 512 3.00 -16.94 -14.52
N THR A 513 2.60 -16.68 -13.27
CA THR A 513 1.22 -16.46 -12.83
C THR A 513 0.75 -15.02 -13.08
N SER A 514 0.86 -14.55 -14.33
CA SER A 514 0.39 -13.21 -14.73
C SER A 514 -1.08 -13.26 -15.15
N PRO A 515 -1.94 -12.32 -14.69
CA PRO A 515 -3.33 -12.25 -15.12
C PRO A 515 -3.48 -11.96 -16.62
N TRP A 516 -2.51 -11.24 -17.21
CA TRP A 516 -2.48 -10.99 -18.65
C TRP A 516 -2.30 -12.28 -19.45
N LEU A 517 -1.51 -13.24 -18.93
CA LEU A 517 -1.39 -14.57 -19.53
C LEU A 517 -2.73 -15.32 -19.52
N ALA A 518 -3.48 -15.25 -18.42
CA ALA A 518 -4.81 -15.86 -18.34
C ALA A 518 -5.80 -15.23 -19.34
N GLU A 519 -5.85 -13.90 -19.44
CA GLU A 519 -6.71 -13.23 -20.43
C GLU A 519 -6.31 -13.53 -21.87
N ALA A 520 -5.00 -13.57 -22.17
CA ALA A 520 -4.45 -13.92 -23.48
C ALA A 520 -4.86 -15.35 -23.87
N LEU A 521 -4.63 -16.32 -22.99
CA LEU A 521 -5.00 -17.72 -23.23
C LEU A 521 -6.51 -17.90 -23.41
N GLY A 522 -7.34 -17.11 -22.71
CA GLY A 522 -8.79 -17.08 -22.95
C GLY A 522 -9.20 -16.76 -24.40
N GLN A 523 -8.33 -16.09 -25.16
CA GLN A 523 -8.54 -15.81 -26.59
C GLN A 523 -8.16 -16.95 -27.52
N TYR A 524 -7.44 -17.98 -27.03
CA TYR A 524 -6.93 -19.08 -27.82
C TYR A 524 -8.07 -19.95 -28.38
N TYR A 525 -8.03 -20.21 -29.68
CA TYR A 525 -9.11 -20.92 -30.38
C TYR A 525 -8.99 -22.45 -30.26
N ARG A 526 -7.78 -23.01 -30.13
CA ARG A 526 -7.59 -24.48 -30.03
C ARG A 526 -7.82 -24.97 -28.60
N ARG A 527 -9.08 -25.16 -28.23
CA ARG A 527 -9.50 -25.58 -26.88
C ARG A 527 -9.64 -27.10 -26.75
N ASN A 528 -8.52 -27.82 -26.91
CA ASN A 528 -8.49 -29.27 -26.72
C ASN A 528 -8.26 -29.64 -25.23
N ASN A 529 -8.26 -30.95 -24.93
CA ASN A 529 -8.02 -31.45 -23.57
C ASN A 529 -6.64 -31.03 -23.02
N GLU A 530 -5.63 -30.94 -23.87
CA GLU A 530 -4.29 -30.49 -23.46
C GLU A 530 -4.31 -29.03 -23.01
N TYR A 531 -4.97 -28.15 -23.76
CA TYR A 531 -5.18 -26.74 -23.38
C TYR A 531 -5.85 -26.62 -22.00
N VAL A 532 -6.95 -27.36 -21.79
CA VAL A 532 -7.63 -27.40 -20.49
C VAL A 532 -6.71 -27.90 -19.36
N SER A 533 -5.88 -28.91 -19.64
CA SER A 533 -4.86 -29.41 -18.70
C SER A 533 -3.88 -28.30 -18.31
N GLN A 534 -3.36 -27.54 -19.28
CA GLN A 534 -2.42 -26.46 -19.04
C GLN A 534 -3.04 -25.27 -18.29
N LEU A 535 -4.32 -24.93 -18.55
CA LEU A 535 -5.04 -23.95 -17.73
C LEU A 535 -5.19 -24.43 -16.28
N SER A 536 -5.48 -25.72 -16.08
CA SER A 536 -5.57 -26.32 -14.74
C SER A 536 -4.22 -26.26 -14.02
N ARG A 537 -3.11 -26.46 -14.75
CA ARG A 537 -1.74 -26.33 -14.23
C ARG A 537 -1.46 -24.90 -13.78
N LEU A 538 -1.86 -23.89 -14.56
CA LEU A 538 -1.72 -22.48 -14.20
C LEU A 538 -2.61 -22.10 -13.00
N THR A 539 -3.84 -22.61 -12.91
CA THR A 539 -4.70 -22.44 -11.72
C THR A 539 -4.05 -23.01 -10.48
N LEU A 540 -3.47 -24.22 -10.57
CA LEU A 540 -2.79 -24.86 -9.45
C LEU A 540 -1.58 -24.05 -8.99
N ALA A 541 -0.75 -23.58 -9.94
CA ALA A 541 0.41 -22.73 -9.64
C ALA A 541 -0.02 -21.46 -8.87
N ALA A 542 -1.06 -20.77 -9.32
CA ALA A 542 -1.55 -19.57 -8.64
C ALA A 542 -2.22 -19.86 -7.27
N SER A 543 -2.77 -21.06 -7.09
CA SER A 543 -3.48 -21.44 -5.86
C SER A 543 -2.55 -21.94 -4.75
N ILE A 544 -1.40 -22.53 -5.09
CA ILE A 544 -0.42 -23.01 -4.08
C ILE A 544 0.23 -21.84 -3.34
N ASP A 545 0.35 -20.69 -3.99
CA ASP A 545 0.92 -19.46 -3.46
C ASP A 545 0.13 -18.83 -2.30
N VAL A 546 -1.10 -19.27 -2.03
CA VAL A 546 -1.98 -18.64 -1.05
C VAL A 546 -1.57 -18.96 0.39
N ASN A 547 -1.28 -17.93 1.17
CA ASN A 547 -0.96 -18.06 2.58
C ASN A 547 -2.23 -18.16 3.44
N THR A 548 -2.65 -19.38 3.78
CA THR A 548 -3.82 -19.62 4.65
C THR A 548 -3.47 -19.82 6.12
N GLU A 549 -2.19 -19.87 6.45
CA GLU A 549 -1.67 -20.06 7.82
C GLU A 549 -0.54 -19.05 8.09
N PRO A 550 -0.83 -17.74 7.97
CA PRO A 550 0.19 -16.72 8.14
C PRO A 550 0.68 -16.62 9.58
N ILE A 551 1.89 -16.06 9.75
CA ILE A 551 2.43 -15.71 11.07
C ILE A 551 1.53 -14.66 11.75
N PHE A 552 1.07 -13.66 10.98
CA PHE A 552 0.15 -12.65 11.46
C PHE A 552 -1.24 -12.82 10.84
N PRO A 553 -2.32 -12.77 11.65
CA PRO A 553 -3.69 -13.00 11.19
C PRO A 553 -4.17 -12.16 10.00
N ASP A 554 -3.71 -10.92 9.90
CA ASP A 554 -4.07 -9.97 8.85
C ASP A 554 -3.45 -10.30 7.48
N LEU A 555 -2.44 -11.15 7.45
CA LEU A 555 -1.80 -11.64 6.22
C LEU A 555 -2.54 -12.84 5.61
N PHE A 556 -3.70 -13.21 6.16
CA PHE A 556 -4.49 -14.31 5.62
C PHE A 556 -4.89 -14.02 4.17
N GLY A 557 -4.50 -14.93 3.27
CA GLY A 557 -4.73 -14.79 1.85
C GLY A 557 -3.70 -13.93 1.11
N ALA A 558 -2.61 -13.52 1.76
CA ALA A 558 -1.44 -12.97 1.07
C ALA A 558 -0.77 -14.04 0.18
N VAL A 559 0.08 -13.62 -0.75
CA VAL A 559 0.97 -14.54 -1.47
C VAL A 559 2.16 -14.86 -0.55
N HIS A 560 2.49 -16.15 -0.41
CA HIS A 560 3.66 -16.60 0.36
C HIS A 560 4.92 -15.83 -0.05
N ASP A 561 5.72 -15.36 0.92
CA ASP A 561 6.96 -14.58 0.74
C ASP A 561 6.83 -13.22 0.01
N TRP A 562 5.61 -12.88 -0.40
CA TRP A 562 5.25 -11.70 -1.18
C TRP A 562 3.94 -11.11 -0.63
N GLU A 563 4.02 -10.54 0.57
CA GLU A 563 2.90 -9.92 1.29
C GLU A 563 2.43 -8.58 0.65
N SER A 564 2.35 -8.55 -0.69
CA SER A 564 1.95 -7.41 -1.52
C SER A 564 0.51 -7.53 -1.96
N MET A 565 -0.23 -6.45 -1.77
CA MET A 565 -1.60 -6.31 -2.23
C MET A 565 -1.74 -6.35 -3.73
N THR A 566 -0.81 -5.71 -4.44
CA THR A 566 -0.78 -5.74 -5.90
C THR A 566 -0.66 -7.18 -6.39
N THR A 567 0.24 -7.98 -5.80
CA THR A 567 0.41 -9.38 -6.18
C THR A 567 -0.83 -10.21 -5.85
N ALA A 568 -1.47 -9.99 -4.69
CA ALA A 568 -2.73 -10.66 -4.37
C ALA A 568 -3.86 -10.31 -5.37
N ALA A 569 -3.96 -9.05 -5.79
CA ALA A 569 -4.90 -8.62 -6.82
C ALA A 569 -4.60 -9.25 -8.19
N GLU A 570 -3.33 -9.37 -8.59
CA GLU A 570 -2.92 -10.09 -9.80
C GLU A 570 -3.36 -11.56 -9.74
N ARG A 571 -3.19 -12.23 -8.58
CA ARG A 571 -3.59 -13.64 -8.40
C ARG A 571 -5.10 -13.82 -8.45
N SER A 572 -5.88 -12.98 -7.76
CA SER A 572 -7.34 -13.10 -7.81
C SER A 572 -7.90 -12.75 -9.18
N TRP A 573 -7.33 -11.76 -9.88
CA TRP A 573 -7.68 -11.47 -11.26
C TRP A 573 -7.39 -12.66 -12.17
N LEU A 574 -6.18 -13.22 -12.10
CA LEU A 574 -5.79 -14.40 -12.85
C LEU A 574 -6.78 -15.56 -12.63
N LEU A 575 -7.12 -15.86 -11.37
CA LEU A 575 -8.00 -16.96 -11.02
C LEU A 575 -9.43 -16.72 -11.52
N ALA A 576 -9.94 -15.48 -11.46
CA ALA A 576 -11.24 -15.12 -12.03
C ALA A 576 -11.25 -15.28 -13.55
N SER A 577 -10.20 -14.84 -14.25
CA SER A 577 -10.06 -15.00 -15.71
C SER A 577 -9.94 -16.47 -16.13
N LEU A 578 -9.24 -17.30 -15.35
CA LEU A 578 -9.16 -18.74 -15.59
C LEU A 578 -10.48 -19.44 -15.31
N SER A 579 -11.18 -19.10 -14.24
CA SER A 579 -12.53 -19.63 -13.96
C SER A 579 -13.46 -19.39 -15.13
N LYS A 580 -13.53 -18.14 -15.62
CA LYS A 580 -14.35 -17.79 -16.77
C LYS A 580 -14.01 -18.64 -18.00
N THR A 581 -12.72 -18.82 -18.26
CA THR A 581 -12.24 -19.58 -19.43
C THR A 581 -12.52 -21.07 -19.32
N LEU A 582 -12.32 -21.66 -18.14
CA LEU A 582 -12.60 -23.07 -17.83
C LEU A 582 -14.10 -23.35 -17.89
N ARG A 583 -14.94 -22.46 -17.34
CA ARG A 583 -16.40 -22.54 -17.41
C ARG A 583 -16.90 -22.51 -18.84
N ASN A 584 -16.36 -21.60 -19.67
CA ASN A 584 -16.63 -21.54 -21.11
C ASN A 584 -16.05 -22.71 -21.92
N SER A 585 -15.35 -23.65 -21.27
CA SER A 585 -14.82 -24.89 -21.85
C SER A 585 -15.43 -26.13 -21.19
N ASP A 586 -16.61 -25.98 -20.57
CA ASP A 586 -17.38 -27.04 -19.89
C ASP A 586 -16.65 -27.70 -18.71
N GLN A 587 -15.75 -26.98 -18.04
CA GLN A 587 -14.98 -27.45 -16.87
C GLN A 587 -15.45 -26.81 -15.56
N ALA A 588 -16.76 -26.88 -15.28
CA ALA A 588 -17.38 -26.18 -14.14
C ALA A 588 -16.73 -26.49 -12.78
N ALA A 589 -16.34 -27.75 -12.51
CA ALA A 589 -15.71 -28.13 -11.25
C ALA A 589 -14.34 -27.45 -11.05
N LYS A 590 -13.52 -27.38 -12.11
CA LYS A 590 -12.21 -26.72 -12.09
C LYS A 590 -12.34 -25.20 -12.01
N ALA A 591 -13.34 -24.64 -12.68
CA ALA A 591 -13.66 -23.22 -12.58
C ALA A 591 -14.02 -22.83 -11.14
N ALA A 592 -14.85 -23.64 -10.48
CA ALA A 592 -15.24 -23.42 -9.08
C ALA A 592 -14.03 -23.50 -8.12
N GLU A 593 -13.05 -24.35 -8.40
CA GLU A 593 -11.79 -24.41 -7.64
C GLU A 593 -10.95 -23.14 -7.79
N ALA A 594 -10.83 -22.61 -9.01
CA ALA A 594 -10.12 -21.36 -9.25
C ALA A 594 -10.77 -20.19 -8.47
N MET A 595 -12.10 -20.07 -8.52
CA MET A 595 -12.80 -19.01 -7.80
C MET A 595 -12.75 -19.18 -6.28
N ALA A 596 -12.81 -20.42 -5.78
CA ALA A 596 -12.68 -20.67 -4.35
C ALA A 596 -11.31 -20.19 -3.82
N ALA A 597 -10.22 -20.44 -4.56
CA ALA A 597 -8.89 -19.94 -4.20
C ALA A 597 -8.79 -18.41 -4.24
N ALA A 598 -9.51 -17.75 -5.16
CA ALA A 598 -9.49 -16.29 -5.29
C ALA A 598 -10.09 -15.55 -4.07
N ALA A 599 -10.96 -16.21 -3.29
CA ALA A 599 -11.59 -15.62 -2.12
C ALA A 599 -10.58 -15.16 -1.05
N ALA A 600 -9.54 -15.96 -0.81
CA ALA A 600 -8.53 -15.62 0.19
C ALA A 600 -7.72 -14.37 -0.21
N PHE A 601 -7.30 -14.28 -1.48
CA PHE A 601 -6.65 -13.09 -2.01
C PHE A 601 -7.54 -11.84 -1.93
N LEU A 602 -8.86 -11.99 -2.09
CA LEU A 602 -9.81 -10.90 -1.92
C LEU A 602 -9.94 -10.44 -0.46
N CYS A 603 -9.94 -11.38 0.50
CA CYS A 603 -9.88 -11.04 1.93
C CYS A 603 -8.64 -10.17 2.21
N PHE A 604 -7.47 -10.59 1.72
CA PHE A 604 -6.25 -9.81 1.89
C PHE A 604 -6.40 -8.44 1.24
N GLN A 605 -6.89 -8.34 -0.02
CA GLN A 605 -7.18 -7.06 -0.72
C GLN A 605 -7.93 -6.04 0.15
N TYR A 606 -8.91 -6.49 0.92
CA TYR A 606 -9.69 -5.62 1.81
C TYR A 606 -8.95 -5.23 3.10
N GLN A 607 -7.98 -6.02 3.57
CA GLN A 607 -7.14 -5.65 4.73
C GLN A 607 -6.31 -4.40 4.47
N ALA A 608 -5.91 -4.18 3.22
CA ALA A 608 -5.10 -3.01 2.85
C ALA A 608 -5.89 -1.85 2.25
N ARG A 609 -7.21 -2.00 2.11
CA ARG A 609 -8.06 -0.86 1.77
C ARG A 609 -8.01 0.12 2.93
N ILE A 610 -7.72 1.38 2.61
CA ILE A 610 -7.72 2.45 3.61
C ILE A 610 -9.16 2.91 3.85
N ASP A 611 -9.67 2.63 5.03
CA ASP A 611 -10.88 3.25 5.55
C ASP A 611 -10.53 4.45 6.46
N ARG A 612 -11.56 5.11 7.02
CA ARG A 612 -11.34 6.26 7.91
C ARG A 612 -10.59 5.89 9.19
N ALA A 613 -10.89 4.72 9.77
CA ALA A 613 -10.23 4.26 10.97
C ALA A 613 -8.73 4.01 10.74
N THR A 614 -8.39 3.43 9.60
CA THR A 614 -7.01 3.18 9.16
C THR A 614 -6.28 4.48 8.87
N ALA A 615 -6.94 5.40 8.17
CA ALA A 615 -6.36 6.67 7.81
C ALA A 615 -6.10 7.59 9.02
N ALA A 616 -6.73 7.35 10.17
CA ALA A 616 -6.69 8.24 11.33
C ALA A 616 -5.27 8.52 11.87
N ALA A 617 -4.32 7.61 11.64
CA ALA A 617 -2.92 7.78 12.03
C ALA A 617 -2.07 8.57 11.02
N LEU A 618 -2.61 8.85 9.83
CA LEU A 618 -1.92 9.52 8.73
C LEU A 618 -1.96 11.03 8.87
N SER A 619 -1.09 11.70 8.10
CA SER A 619 -0.95 13.15 8.11
C SER A 619 -2.20 13.90 7.60
N ARG A 620 -2.94 13.30 6.66
CA ARG A 620 -4.13 13.88 6.03
C ARG A 620 -5.15 12.79 5.75
N PRO A 621 -5.84 12.26 6.78
CA PRO A 621 -6.57 10.99 6.68
C PRO A 621 -7.50 10.89 5.45
N ASN A 622 -8.29 11.92 5.17
CA ASN A 622 -9.24 11.97 4.06
C ASN A 622 -8.63 11.79 2.67
N TYR A 623 -7.34 12.10 2.49
CA TYR A 623 -6.67 11.97 1.20
C TYR A 623 -6.35 10.51 0.84
N TYR A 624 -6.33 9.61 1.84
CA TYR A 624 -5.97 8.21 1.68
C TYR A 624 -7.19 7.29 1.57
N VAL A 625 -8.34 7.71 2.08
CA VAL A 625 -9.54 6.86 2.16
C VAL A 625 -9.95 6.37 0.78
N ASN A 626 -10.21 5.07 0.67
CA ASN A 626 -10.50 4.30 -0.55
C ASN A 626 -9.30 3.96 -1.46
N PHE A 627 -8.09 4.40 -1.15
CA PHE A 627 -6.90 3.81 -1.76
C PHE A 627 -6.56 2.47 -1.11
N PHE A 628 -5.68 1.73 -1.78
CA PHE A 628 -5.11 0.47 -1.30
C PHE A 628 -3.61 0.68 -1.07
N ARG A 629 -3.13 0.47 0.16
CA ARG A 629 -1.68 0.41 0.42
C ARG A 629 -1.12 -0.91 -0.11
N ASP A 630 0.15 -0.97 -0.48
CA ASP A 630 0.72 -2.20 -1.05
C ASP A 630 1.15 -3.23 0.00
N HIS A 631 1.45 -2.81 1.22
CA HIS A 631 1.83 -3.68 2.33
C HIS A 631 1.12 -3.26 3.62
N LEU A 632 0.93 -4.20 4.56
CA LEU A 632 0.36 -3.90 5.89
C LEU A 632 1.42 -3.43 6.90
N GLU A 633 2.71 -3.46 6.54
CA GLU A 633 3.82 -3.01 7.38
C GLU A 633 4.09 -1.50 7.29
N ASP A 634 3.62 -0.87 6.22
CA ASP A 634 3.83 0.54 5.93
C ASP A 634 2.61 1.14 5.23
N PHE A 635 2.79 2.35 4.68
CA PHE A 635 1.82 3.03 3.85
C PHE A 635 2.48 3.38 2.51
N GLY A 636 2.64 2.40 1.62
CA GLY A 636 3.08 2.62 0.24
C GLY A 636 1.94 2.58 -0.76
N PHE A 637 1.86 3.56 -1.66
CA PHE A 637 0.85 3.61 -2.72
C PHE A 637 1.50 3.85 -4.07
N ASP A 638 1.00 3.22 -5.13
CA ASP A 638 1.44 3.49 -6.50
C ASP A 638 0.29 3.32 -7.50
N LEU A 639 0.43 3.93 -8.68
CA LEU A 639 -0.64 3.94 -9.69
C LEU A 639 -0.96 2.53 -10.18
N ASN A 640 0.06 1.72 -10.43
CA ASN A 640 -0.10 0.36 -10.95
C ASN A 640 -0.91 -0.48 -9.96
N GLY A 641 -0.57 -0.46 -8.67
CA GLY A 641 -1.31 -1.12 -7.61
C GLY A 641 -2.77 -0.69 -7.58
N GLN A 642 -3.07 0.61 -7.65
CA GLN A 642 -4.48 1.06 -7.65
C GLN A 642 -5.25 0.56 -8.89
N ALA A 643 -4.64 0.63 -10.07
CA ALA A 643 -5.27 0.17 -11.31
C ALA A 643 -5.52 -1.35 -11.29
N THR A 644 -4.54 -2.14 -10.84
CA THR A 644 -4.65 -3.59 -10.70
C THR A 644 -5.75 -3.98 -9.71
N GLN A 645 -5.89 -3.27 -8.57
CA GLN A 645 -6.98 -3.50 -7.62
C GLN A 645 -8.36 -3.31 -8.28
N ILE A 646 -8.55 -2.21 -9.01
CA ILE A 646 -9.80 -1.94 -9.73
C ILE A 646 -10.10 -3.07 -10.72
N ILE A 647 -9.11 -3.50 -11.51
CA ILE A 647 -9.29 -4.57 -12.50
C ILE A 647 -9.63 -5.91 -11.83
N SER A 648 -8.91 -6.25 -10.76
CA SER A 648 -9.14 -7.46 -9.96
C SER A 648 -10.57 -7.52 -9.41
N LEU A 649 -11.00 -6.45 -8.74
CA LEU A 649 -12.34 -6.36 -8.15
C LEU A 649 -13.44 -6.49 -9.23
N LEU A 650 -13.24 -5.89 -10.40
CA LEU A 650 -14.17 -6.00 -11.52
C LEU A 650 -14.20 -7.42 -12.12
N ALA A 651 -13.04 -8.07 -12.27
CA ALA A 651 -12.94 -9.43 -12.78
C ALA A 651 -13.63 -10.44 -11.84
N LEU A 652 -13.38 -10.32 -10.53
CA LEU A 652 -14.03 -11.13 -9.50
C LEU A 652 -15.54 -10.92 -9.53
N ARG A 653 -15.99 -9.66 -9.49
CA ARG A 653 -17.42 -9.32 -9.59
C ARG A 653 -18.07 -9.95 -10.81
N GLN A 654 -17.48 -9.74 -11.98
CA GLN A 654 -18.04 -10.24 -13.23
C GLN A 654 -18.20 -11.76 -13.18
N GLU A 655 -17.15 -12.49 -12.78
CA GLU A 655 -17.21 -13.94 -12.75
C GLU A 655 -18.14 -14.48 -11.66
N LEU A 656 -18.20 -13.85 -10.49
CA LEU A 656 -19.18 -14.18 -9.45
C LEU A 656 -20.62 -13.99 -9.96
N THR A 657 -20.88 -12.93 -10.71
CA THR A 657 -22.21 -12.60 -11.24
C THR A 657 -22.62 -13.56 -12.36
N GLU A 658 -21.71 -13.84 -13.30
CA GLU A 658 -21.98 -14.66 -14.48
C GLU A 658 -21.95 -16.17 -14.18
N GLY A 659 -21.18 -16.60 -13.17
CA GLY A 659 -20.89 -18.01 -12.92
C GLY A 659 -21.42 -18.58 -11.61
N TYR A 660 -21.73 -17.73 -10.60
CA TYR A 660 -21.90 -18.20 -9.22
C TYR A 660 -22.95 -17.42 -8.40
N ASP A 661 -23.93 -16.78 -9.05
CA ASP A 661 -25.02 -16.05 -8.40
C ASP A 661 -24.56 -15.02 -7.34
N GLY A 662 -23.39 -14.42 -7.55
CA GLY A 662 -22.79 -13.42 -6.66
C GLY A 662 -22.10 -13.98 -5.41
N GLN A 663 -21.98 -15.30 -5.27
CA GLN A 663 -21.38 -15.96 -4.11
C GLN A 663 -20.11 -16.75 -4.47
N PHE A 664 -19.16 -16.83 -3.53
CA PHE A 664 -17.97 -17.65 -3.74
C PHE A 664 -18.30 -19.15 -3.60
N PRO A 665 -17.93 -19.98 -4.60
CA PRO A 665 -18.06 -21.42 -4.46
C PRO A 665 -17.16 -21.95 -3.35
N LYS A 666 -17.59 -23.04 -2.69
CA LYS A 666 -16.83 -23.72 -1.61
C LYS A 666 -16.40 -22.79 -0.46
N PHE A 667 -17.11 -21.68 -0.21
CA PHE A 667 -16.73 -20.71 0.83
C PHE A 667 -16.61 -21.31 2.23
N ASP A 668 -17.45 -22.30 2.56
CA ASP A 668 -17.39 -22.99 3.85
C ASP A 668 -16.02 -23.59 4.18
N GLN A 669 -15.26 -24.02 3.16
CA GLN A 669 -13.90 -24.57 3.33
C GLN A 669 -12.88 -23.54 3.82
N PHE A 670 -13.10 -22.25 3.53
CA PHE A 670 -12.21 -21.15 3.90
C PHE A 670 -12.69 -20.41 5.14
N LYS A 671 -13.99 -20.44 5.41
CA LYS A 671 -14.62 -19.71 6.52
C LYS A 671 -14.02 -20.09 7.88
N GLU A 672 -13.77 -21.38 8.11
CA GLU A 672 -13.17 -21.84 9.36
C GLU A 672 -11.72 -21.36 9.53
N LYS A 673 -10.91 -21.41 8.46
CA LYS A 673 -9.53 -20.91 8.47
C LYS A 673 -9.46 -19.40 8.71
N LEU A 674 -10.34 -18.63 8.04
CA LEU A 674 -10.46 -17.19 8.28
C LEU A 674 -10.86 -16.91 9.73
N ALA A 675 -11.86 -17.63 10.27
CA ALA A 675 -12.26 -17.49 11.66
C ALA A 675 -11.15 -17.87 12.65
N ALA A 676 -10.33 -18.88 12.32
CA ALA A 676 -9.17 -19.27 13.11
C ALA A 676 -8.10 -18.16 13.12
N ALA A 677 -7.79 -17.57 11.97
CA ALA A 677 -6.90 -16.41 11.89
C ALA A 677 -7.44 -15.24 12.73
N GLN A 678 -8.73 -14.92 12.60
CA GLN A 678 -9.38 -13.85 13.37
C GLN A 678 -9.29 -14.06 14.88
N ARG A 679 -9.47 -15.30 15.37
CA ARG A 679 -9.31 -15.62 16.79
C ARG A 679 -7.88 -15.49 17.30
N ALA A 680 -6.88 -15.70 16.45
CA ALA A 680 -5.48 -15.59 16.85
C ALA A 680 -5.08 -14.16 17.26
N ILE A 681 -5.85 -13.14 16.84
CA ILE A 681 -5.66 -11.74 17.23
C ILE A 681 -5.84 -11.52 18.74
N ASP A 682 -6.64 -12.36 19.41
CA ASP A 682 -6.85 -12.29 20.85
C ASP A 682 -5.69 -12.88 21.67
N THR A 683 -4.65 -13.38 21.00
CA THR A 683 -3.51 -13.99 21.67
C THR A 683 -2.48 -12.92 22.02
N HIS A 684 -2.17 -12.73 23.31
CA HIS A 684 -1.13 -11.80 23.76
C HIS A 684 -0.15 -12.49 24.71
N PRO A 685 1.18 -12.21 24.62
CA PRO A 685 1.83 -11.44 23.56
C PRO A 685 1.84 -12.22 22.23
N LEU A 686 1.72 -11.53 21.10
CA LEU A 686 1.77 -12.16 19.77
C LEU A 686 3.16 -12.01 19.12
N PRO A 687 3.67 -10.81 18.77
CA PRO A 687 5.08 -10.70 18.37
C PRO A 687 6.03 -10.18 19.45
N LEU A 688 5.57 -9.75 20.64
CA LEU A 688 6.42 -8.95 21.53
C LEU A 688 7.65 -9.71 22.09
N SER A 689 8.82 -9.38 21.55
CA SER A 689 10.13 -9.85 22.03
C SER A 689 11.17 -8.73 22.06
N VAL A 690 12.19 -8.89 22.91
CA VAL A 690 13.35 -7.98 22.98
C VAL A 690 14.25 -8.09 21.74
N GLU A 691 14.22 -9.23 21.03
CA GLU A 691 14.99 -9.43 19.79
C GLU A 691 14.54 -8.52 18.64
N LEU A 692 13.39 -7.85 18.78
CA LEU A 692 12.94 -6.85 17.81
C LEU A 692 13.79 -5.58 17.80
N VAL A 693 14.67 -5.39 18.79
CA VAL A 693 15.69 -4.34 18.81
C VAL A 693 17.01 -4.92 18.30
N ILE A 694 17.43 -4.45 17.12
CA ILE A 694 18.65 -4.94 16.47
C ILE A 694 19.73 -3.86 16.57
N HIS A 695 20.78 -4.13 17.34
CA HIS A 695 21.91 -3.21 17.49
C HIS A 695 22.90 -3.39 16.33
N ARG A 696 23.44 -2.28 15.80
CA ARG A 696 24.51 -2.30 14.79
C ARG A 696 25.73 -3.06 15.33
N GLY A 697 26.08 -4.21 14.73
CA GLY A 697 27.29 -4.95 15.10
C GLY A 697 27.36 -6.46 14.88
N ILE A 698 26.45 -7.08 14.12
CA ILE A 698 26.52 -8.51 13.72
C ILE A 698 25.98 -8.62 12.28
N ASP A 699 26.81 -9.08 11.33
CA ASP A 699 26.53 -9.40 9.92
C ASP A 699 25.52 -8.52 9.14
N ASP A 700 25.99 -7.36 8.65
CA ASP A 700 25.30 -6.56 7.63
C ASP A 700 25.44 -7.17 6.19
N SER A 701 25.75 -8.47 6.06
CA SER A 701 25.75 -9.18 4.77
C SER A 701 24.39 -9.79 4.41
N ALA A 702 23.42 -9.81 5.34
CA ALA A 702 22.06 -10.19 5.05
C ALA A 702 21.28 -8.97 4.54
N ASP A 703 20.78 -9.06 3.31
CA ASP A 703 19.87 -8.10 2.67
C ASP A 703 18.77 -7.76 3.70
N GLY A 704 18.59 -6.47 4.03
CA GLY A 704 17.75 -5.97 5.15
C GLY A 704 16.24 -6.21 5.04
N ARG A 705 15.84 -7.27 4.32
CA ARG A 705 14.48 -7.66 3.96
C ARG A 705 14.04 -8.99 4.59
N ASP A 706 14.94 -9.74 5.21
CA ASP A 706 14.68 -11.10 5.70
C ASP A 706 14.77 -11.24 7.22
N LEU A 707 14.27 -10.24 7.97
CA LEU A 707 14.20 -10.32 9.43
C LEU A 707 13.02 -11.18 9.94
N LEU A 708 12.20 -11.73 9.03
CA LEU A 708 11.25 -12.80 9.34
C LEU A 708 11.90 -14.19 9.23
N GLY A 709 13.08 -14.30 8.59
CA GLY A 709 13.75 -15.58 8.29
C GLY A 709 14.25 -16.35 9.51
N ASP A 710 14.41 -15.69 10.66
CA ASP A 710 14.96 -16.29 11.88
C ASP A 710 14.10 -16.03 13.13
N ILE A 711 12.79 -15.80 13.01
CA ILE A 711 11.91 -15.99 14.18
C ILE A 711 11.81 -17.51 14.40
N PRO A 712 12.44 -18.10 15.44
CA PRO A 712 12.54 -19.54 15.54
C PRO A 712 11.14 -20.12 15.79
N LYS A 713 10.71 -21.02 14.90
CA LYS A 713 9.68 -22.00 15.24
C LYS A 713 10.25 -22.86 16.38
N ARG A 714 9.93 -22.50 17.63
CA ARG A 714 10.30 -23.24 18.86
C ARG A 714 11.79 -23.61 18.97
N GLY A 715 12.53 -22.92 19.84
CA GLY A 715 13.71 -23.50 20.49
C GLY A 715 14.95 -22.60 20.52
N ALA A 716 15.64 -22.65 21.65
CA ALA A 716 16.78 -21.84 22.06
C ALA A 716 18.05 -21.94 21.18
N VAL A 717 18.86 -20.86 21.13
CA VAL A 717 20.23 -20.74 21.71
C VAL A 717 21.16 -19.74 20.93
N ASN A 718 21.78 -18.83 21.70
CA ASN A 718 23.06 -18.06 21.63
C ASN A 718 23.96 -18.05 20.37
N PHE A 719 24.58 -16.90 20.03
CA PHE A 719 26.02 -16.81 19.64
C PHE A 719 26.70 -15.42 19.84
N ARG A 720 28.04 -15.48 19.96
CA ARG A 720 29.04 -14.46 20.37
C ARG A 720 29.43 -13.49 19.25
N GLY A 721 29.75 -12.25 19.62
CA GLY A 721 30.23 -11.20 18.70
C GLY A 721 31.75 -11.13 18.49
N LYS A 722 32.16 -10.28 17.54
CA LYS A 722 33.36 -9.41 17.60
C LYS A 722 33.46 -8.44 16.39
N GLY A 723 33.27 -7.15 16.67
CA GLY A 723 34.19 -6.03 16.36
C GLY A 723 34.39 -5.54 14.92
N GLY A 724 33.91 -4.32 14.64
CA GLY A 724 34.42 -3.43 13.59
C GLY A 724 33.66 -2.10 13.50
N LYS A 725 34.32 -0.94 13.63
CA LYS A 725 33.73 0.42 13.51
C LYS A 725 33.53 0.83 12.04
N ILE A 726 32.43 1.52 11.73
CA ILE A 726 32.14 2.14 10.41
C ILE A 726 31.70 3.61 10.57
N ILE A 727 32.11 4.44 9.60
CA ILE A 727 31.95 5.90 9.43
C ILE A 727 30.54 6.25 8.86
N PRO A 728 29.88 7.35 9.26
CA PRO A 728 28.50 7.66 8.83
C PRO A 728 28.42 8.20 7.39
N ALA A 729 27.45 7.69 6.62
CA ALA A 729 27.02 8.25 5.34
C ALA A 729 25.94 9.33 5.55
N LYS A 730 25.93 10.36 4.70
CA LYS A 730 24.93 11.45 4.71
C LYS A 730 23.53 10.90 4.45
N GLU A 731 22.59 11.22 5.33
CA GLU A 731 21.17 10.88 5.19
C GLU A 731 20.50 11.71 4.08
N GLU A 732 20.01 11.03 3.05
CA GLU A 732 18.91 11.53 2.22
C GLU A 732 17.58 11.27 2.94
N ILE A 733 16.65 12.23 2.85
CA ILE A 733 15.30 12.11 3.42
C ILE A 733 14.58 10.97 2.67
N SER A 734 14.60 9.77 3.26
CA SER A 734 13.92 8.60 2.73
C SER A 734 12.43 8.67 3.07
N SER A 735 11.57 8.26 2.13
CA SER A 735 10.11 8.33 2.26
C SER A 735 9.53 7.40 3.35
N GLY A 736 10.34 6.69 4.14
CA GLY A 736 9.86 5.75 5.17
C GLY A 736 9.11 4.51 4.63
N VAL A 737 8.78 4.49 3.33
CA VAL A 737 8.06 3.40 2.67
C VAL A 737 9.04 2.30 2.26
N LEU A 738 8.69 1.05 2.51
CA LEU A 738 9.41 -0.12 2.04
C LEU A 738 9.49 -0.06 0.51
N LYS A 739 10.69 -0.28 -0.04
CA LYS A 739 10.83 -0.46 -1.47
C LYS A 739 10.03 -1.71 -1.84
N LYS A 740 8.94 -1.52 -2.57
CA LYS A 740 8.18 -2.60 -3.20
C LYS A 740 9.18 -3.55 -3.86
N LYS A 741 9.05 -4.86 -3.61
CA LYS A 741 9.58 -5.83 -4.57
C LYS A 741 8.73 -5.62 -5.83
N ARG A 742 9.17 -4.72 -6.73
CA ARG A 742 8.47 -4.44 -7.99
C ARG A 742 8.26 -5.76 -8.75
N ARG A 743 7.47 -5.71 -9.83
CA ARG A 743 7.59 -6.62 -10.98
C ARG A 743 9.08 -6.62 -11.42
N ASN A 744 9.94 -7.35 -10.71
CA ASN A 744 11.37 -7.11 -10.76
C ASN A 744 11.87 -7.83 -12.01
N ASN A 745 12.46 -7.04 -12.90
CA ASN A 745 13.29 -7.46 -14.02
C ASN A 745 14.65 -7.99 -13.56
N LYS A 746 14.75 -8.52 -12.33
CA LYS A 746 15.91 -9.25 -11.84
C LYS A 746 15.43 -10.42 -10.98
N ALA A 747 15.90 -11.61 -11.35
CA ALA A 747 15.81 -12.79 -10.51
C ALA A 747 16.34 -12.47 -9.10
N PRO A 748 15.84 -13.15 -8.04
CA PRO A 748 16.56 -13.18 -6.78
C PRO A 748 18.01 -13.59 -7.06
N ALA A 749 18.97 -12.92 -6.43
CA ALA A 749 20.37 -13.28 -6.52
C ALA A 749 20.48 -14.78 -6.23
N GLY A 750 21.00 -15.54 -7.20
CA GLY A 750 21.23 -16.96 -7.05
C GLY A 750 22.04 -17.23 -5.79
N LEU A 751 21.69 -18.33 -5.12
CA LEU A 751 22.45 -18.90 -4.00
C LEU A 751 23.95 -18.83 -4.29
N PRO A 752 24.79 -18.40 -3.33
CA PRO A 752 26.22 -18.35 -3.54
C PRO A 752 26.75 -19.78 -3.62
N GLY A 753 27.19 -20.18 -4.80
CA GLY A 753 28.07 -21.32 -4.98
C GLY A 753 27.66 -22.25 -6.11
N GLN A 754 28.27 -22.06 -7.28
CA GLN A 754 29.00 -23.12 -7.97
C GLN A 754 30.03 -22.49 -8.93
N PRO A 755 31.25 -23.03 -9.02
CA PRO A 755 32.36 -22.37 -9.72
C PRO A 755 32.33 -22.66 -11.23
N LYS A 756 32.47 -21.56 -11.99
CA LYS A 756 32.90 -21.38 -13.40
C LYS A 756 32.45 -22.38 -14.46
#